data_AF-A0A7S4BZ90-F1
#
_entry.id   AF-A0A7S4BZ90-F1
#
_cell.length_a   1.000
_cell.length_b   1.000
_cell.length_c   1.000
_cell.angle_alpha   90.00
_cell.angle_beta   90.00
_cell.angle_gamma   90.00
#
_symmetry.space_group_name_H-M   'P 1'
#
loop_
_entity.id
_entity.type
_entity.pdbx_description
1 polymer ?
#
loop_
_entity_poly.entity_id
_entity_poly.type
_entity_poly.pdbx_seq_one_letter_code
_entity_poly.pdbx_strand_id
1 'polypeptide(L)'
;MVNVPIEDPESATPVKAVVVTCARLPVPIESIFDPLSTISLRVCGGVIQQNDALMGSAEFVLEEFDAPKIIVMGNEGNDVIATAVARAMIKAGREVSQEMPHLPLLEGKGEKKVSGLLLALEGPAEDALEQAPFGSFEELCAVASKLNVWNSIEHLLSTSRSIVERVRDGRLQVHGAYLLANGKLQLMGAHPTQQDLISSLPSGEVFRTANDVAVPADEALAALYAGNQRYIAGKSGQLNAYDKNLMREITDGGQKPYAVVLGCADSRCPVELMYDGRPGDIFVLRNAGNTLMSASGSTLGSAEYAVGPLDSKLVMVTGHTNCGAVTATVKTMLSGGDTTSVGGSIGKVLDDIVDAAKQAIKEMPDGTVPELVKLATKINVFNSVRRIIEFSHIIKEGILSGAVQVHGSVYDINTGKVEFYGEHPELEKIVGKDLPVYKFRNTEYTLRMSASASPGRSATAQASLQRLAQGNERFVKGTTKKLSASKEAEPFAIILGMAAKCVVMERVFDVAPGELLVQRVAGSIAGRKDSTLFASVEYAIGRWKPKLMVVLADSSSKVVRAAIDQASGDVIPTPPKRGVLDRVMVSAMRAKMQVDSSTKKMTAAGRDLRIQQLTTELNAFYTIEQLLQSDIIREAVVEDGLELHAAVLDEQTGVVKMLGEHPALEGIVGAKLTSE
;
A
#
# COMPACT_ATOMS: atom_id res chain seq x y z
N MET A 1 -16.18 35.23 9.87
CA MET A 1 -14.92 34.85 9.20
C MET A 1 -15.33 34.36 7.83
N VAL A 2 -15.10 35.17 6.80
CA VAL A 2 -15.35 34.74 5.42
C VAL A 2 -14.13 33.89 5.06
N ASN A 3 -14.32 32.57 4.94
CA ASN A 3 -13.29 31.70 4.38
C ASN A 3 -12.90 32.29 3.03
N VAL A 4 -11.61 32.53 2.79
CA VAL A 4 -11.14 32.74 1.43
C VAL A 4 -11.04 31.34 0.84
N PRO A 5 -12.01 30.86 0.04
CA PRO A 5 -11.89 29.56 -0.57
C PRO A 5 -10.63 29.54 -1.44
N ILE A 6 -9.88 28.44 -1.41
CA ILE A 6 -9.14 28.05 -2.62
C ILE A 6 -10.22 28.01 -3.70
N GLU A 7 -10.08 28.79 -4.78
CA GLU A 7 -11.09 28.92 -5.83
C GLU A 7 -11.83 27.60 -6.08
N ASP A 8 -13.17 27.66 -6.04
CA ASP A 8 -14.09 26.53 -5.97
C ASP A 8 -13.50 25.23 -6.58
N PRO A 9 -13.17 24.20 -5.79
CA PRO A 9 -12.63 22.95 -6.31
C PRO A 9 -13.64 22.19 -7.18
N GLU A 10 -14.94 22.49 -7.07
CA GLU A 10 -15.98 22.06 -8.01
C GLU A 10 -16.09 22.95 -9.25
N SER A 11 -15.26 23.99 -9.40
CA SER A 11 -15.15 24.69 -10.68
C SER A 11 -14.85 23.65 -11.75
N ALA A 12 -15.79 23.58 -12.70
CA ALA A 12 -15.92 22.60 -13.77
C ALA A 12 -14.74 22.60 -14.77
N THR A 13 -13.58 23.17 -14.41
CA THR A 13 -12.37 23.14 -15.20
C THR A 13 -11.90 21.69 -15.34
N PRO A 14 -11.98 21.12 -16.56
CA PRO A 14 -11.57 19.75 -16.79
C PRO A 14 -10.05 19.64 -16.68
N VAL A 15 -9.56 18.48 -16.24
CA VAL A 15 -8.12 18.19 -16.23
C VAL A 15 -7.65 18.11 -17.67
N LYS A 16 -6.73 19.00 -18.04
CA LYS A 16 -6.17 19.11 -19.40
C LYS A 16 -4.89 18.28 -19.57
N ALA A 17 -4.17 18.03 -18.47
CA ALA A 17 -2.93 17.26 -18.49
C ALA A 17 -2.63 16.59 -17.14
N VAL A 18 -2.01 15.41 -17.21
CA VAL A 18 -1.27 14.80 -16.11
C VAL A 18 0.21 15.06 -16.33
N VAL A 19 0.93 15.58 -15.34
CA VAL A 19 2.36 15.86 -15.44
C VAL A 19 3.12 14.94 -14.49
N VAL A 20 4.01 14.11 -15.04
CA VAL A 20 4.95 13.30 -14.25
C VAL A 20 6.29 14.00 -14.22
N THR A 21 6.84 14.27 -13.04
CA THR A 21 8.06 15.07 -12.90
C THR A 21 8.82 14.78 -11.61
N CYS A 22 10.01 15.36 -11.45
CA CYS A 22 10.81 15.27 -10.24
C CYS A 22 10.10 15.89 -9.00
N ALA A 23 10.30 15.27 -7.82
CA ALA A 23 9.88 15.81 -6.53
C ALA A 23 10.57 17.13 -6.17
N ARG A 24 11.79 17.38 -6.67
CA ARG A 24 12.53 18.64 -6.51
C ARG A 24 12.58 19.37 -7.84
N LEU A 25 11.98 20.56 -7.89
CA LEU A 25 12.00 21.45 -9.06
C LEU A 25 12.62 22.80 -8.68
N PRO A 26 13.34 23.47 -9.61
CA PRO A 26 13.92 24.79 -9.35
C PRO A 26 12.87 25.90 -9.24
N VAL A 27 11.67 25.67 -9.77
CA VAL A 27 10.52 26.55 -9.68
C VAL A 27 9.28 25.74 -9.33
N PRO A 28 8.26 26.34 -8.69
CA PRO A 28 7.01 25.64 -8.44
C PRO A 28 6.35 25.16 -9.72
N ILE A 29 5.75 23.97 -9.69
CA ILE A 29 5.14 23.37 -10.89
C ILE A 29 3.99 24.23 -11.43
N GLU A 30 3.31 24.97 -10.58
CA GLU A 30 2.23 25.89 -10.93
C GLU A 30 2.69 27.15 -11.67
N SER A 31 4.00 27.45 -11.62
CA SER A 31 4.58 28.51 -12.46
C SER A 31 4.77 28.04 -13.91
N ILE A 32 4.72 26.73 -14.14
CA ILE A 32 4.89 26.08 -15.44
C ILE A 32 3.53 25.67 -16.02
N PHE A 33 2.66 25.09 -15.18
CA PHE A 33 1.36 24.57 -15.57
C PHE A 33 0.24 25.17 -14.71
N ASP A 34 -0.93 25.41 -15.30
CA ASP A 34 -2.09 25.86 -14.54
C ASP A 34 -2.54 24.80 -13.52
N PRO A 35 -2.50 25.10 -12.20
CA PRO A 35 -2.81 24.14 -11.15
C PRO A 35 -4.31 23.75 -11.10
N LEU A 36 -5.18 24.52 -11.76
CA LEU A 36 -6.62 24.21 -11.84
C LEU A 36 -6.93 23.19 -12.93
N SER A 37 -6.05 23.02 -13.92
CA SER A 37 -6.26 22.12 -15.05
C SER A 37 -5.19 21.03 -15.19
N THR A 38 -4.30 20.89 -14.20
CA THR A 38 -3.19 19.95 -14.22
C THR A 38 -3.13 19.12 -12.94
N ILE A 39 -2.88 17.82 -13.06
CA ILE A 39 -2.55 16.95 -11.92
C ILE A 39 -1.09 16.55 -12.01
N SER A 40 -0.34 16.73 -10.93
CA SER A 40 1.09 16.41 -10.88
C SER A 40 1.37 15.12 -10.11
N LEU A 41 2.11 14.20 -10.72
CA LEU A 41 2.72 13.04 -10.10
C LEU A 41 4.21 13.32 -9.92
N ARG A 42 4.72 13.16 -8.69
CA ARG A 42 6.07 13.61 -8.32
C ARG A 42 6.81 12.56 -7.51
N VAL A 43 7.98 12.15 -8.00
CA VAL A 43 8.97 11.32 -7.29
C VAL A 43 10.37 11.85 -7.59
N CYS A 44 11.36 11.61 -6.75
CA CYS A 44 12.76 11.96 -7.04
C CYS A 44 13.18 11.35 -8.40
N GLY A 45 13.86 12.15 -9.24
CA GLY A 45 14.26 11.74 -10.59
C GLY A 45 13.14 11.74 -11.63
N GLY A 46 11.85 11.77 -11.24
CA GLY A 46 10.73 11.72 -12.18
C GLY A 46 10.65 10.41 -12.98
N VAL A 47 11.14 9.31 -12.38
CA VAL A 47 11.26 8.00 -13.02
C VAL A 47 9.92 7.27 -12.96
N ILE A 48 9.54 6.61 -14.06
CA ILE A 48 8.43 5.65 -14.08
C ILE A 48 9.02 4.26 -14.35
N GLN A 49 8.68 3.26 -13.52
CA GLN A 49 9.06 1.87 -13.74
C GLN A 49 7.84 0.98 -14.05
N GLN A 50 8.11 -0.22 -14.55
CA GLN A 50 7.09 -1.23 -14.80
C GLN A 50 6.41 -1.65 -13.49
N ASN A 51 5.08 -1.77 -13.48
CA ASN A 51 4.28 -2.25 -12.34
C ASN A 51 4.51 -1.50 -11.02
N ASP A 52 4.84 -0.20 -11.11
CA ASP A 52 5.12 0.66 -9.97
C ASP A 52 3.89 1.49 -9.49
N ALA A 53 3.95 2.01 -8.26
CA ALA A 53 2.96 2.92 -7.70
C ALA A 53 2.75 4.19 -8.55
N LEU A 54 3.80 4.70 -9.21
CA LEU A 54 3.68 5.86 -10.10
C LEU A 54 2.95 5.53 -11.40
N MET A 55 3.20 4.34 -11.97
CA MET A 55 2.45 3.82 -13.12
C MET A 55 0.96 3.68 -12.77
N GLY A 56 0.65 2.99 -11.66
CA GLY A 56 -0.71 2.85 -11.18
C GLY A 56 -1.38 4.19 -10.84
N SER A 57 -0.61 5.18 -10.41
CA SER A 57 -1.12 6.54 -10.20
C SER A 57 -1.47 7.25 -11.51
N ALA A 58 -0.63 7.12 -12.54
CA ALA A 58 -0.92 7.67 -13.86
C ALA A 58 -2.16 7.04 -14.46
N GLU A 59 -2.25 5.72 -14.41
CA GLU A 59 -3.41 4.93 -14.80
C GLU A 59 -4.70 5.37 -14.08
N PHE A 60 -4.64 5.45 -12.74
CA PHE A 60 -5.78 5.87 -11.93
C PHE A 60 -6.25 7.28 -12.30
N VAL A 61 -5.33 8.25 -12.39
CA VAL A 61 -5.67 9.65 -12.66
C VAL A 61 -6.22 9.82 -14.08
N LEU A 62 -5.64 9.14 -15.07
CA LEU A 62 -6.15 9.16 -16.44
C LEU A 62 -7.55 8.56 -16.53
N GLU A 63 -7.81 7.46 -15.81
CA GLU A 63 -9.12 6.83 -15.77
C GLU A 63 -10.16 7.68 -15.04
N GLU A 64 -9.78 8.32 -13.94
CA GLU A 64 -10.69 9.08 -13.09
C GLU A 64 -11.03 10.47 -13.65
N PHE A 65 -10.07 11.14 -14.30
CA PHE A 65 -10.22 12.52 -14.74
C PHE A 65 -10.29 12.69 -16.26
N ASP A 66 -10.13 11.61 -17.01
CA ASP A 66 -10.14 11.57 -18.48
C ASP A 66 -9.25 12.64 -19.14
N ALA A 67 -8.05 12.82 -18.57
CA ALA A 67 -7.14 13.85 -19.04
C ALA A 67 -6.63 13.51 -20.46
N PRO A 68 -6.67 14.45 -21.42
CA PRO A 68 -6.32 14.18 -22.81
C PRO A 68 -4.81 14.18 -23.08
N LYS A 69 -3.99 14.52 -22.08
CA LYS A 69 -2.53 14.60 -22.21
C LYS A 69 -1.84 14.05 -20.97
N ILE A 70 -0.71 13.38 -21.19
CA ILE A 70 0.29 13.10 -20.17
C ILE A 70 1.63 13.69 -20.63
N ILE A 71 2.28 14.43 -19.74
CA ILE A 71 3.57 15.07 -19.98
C ILE A 71 4.58 14.50 -18.99
N VAL A 72 5.61 13.82 -19.51
CA VAL A 72 6.75 13.39 -18.71
C VAL A 72 7.82 14.47 -18.80
N MET A 73 8.12 15.10 -17.67
CA MET A 73 8.99 16.27 -17.59
C MET A 73 10.29 15.95 -16.87
N GLY A 74 11.40 16.07 -17.59
CA GLY A 74 12.75 16.10 -17.04
C GLY A 74 13.13 17.53 -16.66
N ASN A 75 14.20 17.68 -15.87
CA ASN A 75 14.73 18.99 -15.50
C ASN A 75 16.25 19.01 -15.51
N GLU A 76 16.80 20.19 -15.78
CA GLU A 76 18.21 20.51 -15.59
C GLU A 76 18.53 20.57 -14.09
N GLY A 77 19.78 20.24 -13.73
CA GLY A 77 20.22 20.23 -12.33
C GLY A 77 19.53 19.17 -11.45
N ASN A 78 19.14 18.03 -12.02
CA ASN A 78 18.52 16.95 -11.26
C ASN A 78 19.58 16.14 -10.50
N ASP A 79 19.63 16.30 -9.17
CA ASP A 79 20.63 15.67 -8.31
C ASP A 79 20.66 14.13 -8.41
N VAL A 80 19.50 13.49 -8.58
CA VAL A 80 19.40 12.03 -8.69
C VAL A 80 20.09 11.53 -9.95
N ILE A 81 19.84 12.23 -11.06
CA ILE A 81 20.42 11.94 -12.37
C ILE A 81 21.91 12.24 -12.35
N ALA A 82 22.33 13.34 -11.73
CA ALA A 82 23.73 13.67 -11.52
C ALA A 82 24.46 12.57 -10.74
N THR A 83 23.82 12.00 -9.71
CA THR A 83 24.35 10.87 -8.95
C THR A 83 24.51 9.62 -9.83
N ALA A 84 23.51 9.29 -10.66
CA ALA A 84 23.57 8.15 -11.58
C ALA A 84 24.66 8.31 -12.65
N VAL A 85 24.77 9.50 -13.26
CA VAL A 85 25.81 9.83 -14.24
C VAL A 85 27.20 9.75 -13.63
N ALA A 86 27.40 10.27 -12.42
CA ALA A 86 28.68 10.18 -11.72
C ALA A 86 29.10 8.71 -11.52
N ARG A 87 28.16 7.84 -11.11
CA ARG A 87 28.42 6.39 -10.96
C ARG A 87 28.79 5.74 -12.30
N ALA A 88 28.06 6.05 -13.36
CA ALA A 88 28.34 5.53 -14.70
C ALA A 88 29.72 5.99 -15.21
N MET A 89 30.09 7.25 -14.97
CA MET A 89 31.41 7.80 -15.29
C MET A 89 32.53 7.08 -14.54
N ILE A 90 32.38 6.88 -13.23
CA ILE A 90 33.35 6.15 -12.40
C ILE A 90 33.50 4.71 -12.90
N LYS A 91 32.38 4.03 -13.20
CA LYS A 91 32.37 2.67 -13.76
C LYS A 91 33.08 2.60 -15.12
N ALA A 92 32.98 3.66 -15.92
CA ALA A 92 33.68 3.82 -17.20
C ALA A 92 35.15 4.32 -17.05
N GLY A 93 35.66 4.47 -15.82
CA GLY A 93 37.03 4.90 -15.55
C GLY A 93 37.28 6.40 -15.76
N ARG A 94 36.24 7.23 -15.81
CA ARG A 94 36.34 8.69 -15.90
C ARG A 94 36.43 9.32 -14.51
N GLU A 95 37.28 10.33 -14.36
CA GLU A 95 37.29 11.17 -13.16
C GLU A 95 36.03 12.05 -13.11
N VAL A 96 35.48 12.21 -11.91
CA VAL A 96 34.39 13.16 -11.62
C VAL A 96 34.95 14.18 -10.62
N SER A 97 34.86 15.48 -10.92
CA SER A 97 35.49 16.52 -10.09
C SER A 97 34.90 16.60 -8.67
N GLN A 98 35.72 17.09 -7.72
CA GLN A 98 35.47 17.07 -6.26
C GLN A 98 34.34 17.98 -5.74
N GLU A 99 33.69 18.81 -6.58
CA GLU A 99 32.58 19.69 -6.15
C GLU A 99 31.21 19.00 -6.16
N MET A 100 31.17 17.66 -6.06
CA MET A 100 29.90 16.96 -5.93
C MET A 100 29.33 17.14 -4.51
N PRO A 101 28.04 17.49 -4.36
CA PRO A 101 27.38 17.41 -3.07
C PRO A 101 27.52 15.99 -2.55
N HIS A 102 27.96 15.83 -1.28
CA HIS A 102 28.14 14.54 -0.61
C HIS A 102 27.16 13.49 -1.14
N LEU A 103 27.68 12.56 -1.96
CA LEU A 103 26.88 11.44 -2.46
C LEU A 103 26.32 10.75 -1.23
N PRO A 104 25.00 10.72 -1.06
CA PRO A 104 24.43 10.02 0.07
C PRO A 104 24.67 8.53 -0.12
N LEU A 105 25.45 8.00 0.83
CA LEU A 105 25.74 6.58 1.04
C LEU A 105 26.74 5.96 0.05
N LEU A 106 28.02 6.29 0.23
CA LEU A 106 29.15 5.38 -0.11
C LEU A 106 30.24 5.28 0.98
N GLU A 107 30.05 5.84 2.19
CA GLU A 107 31.01 5.65 3.28
C GLU A 107 30.33 5.05 4.52
N GLY A 108 30.33 3.72 4.57
CA GLY A 108 29.91 2.91 5.72
C GLY A 108 30.23 1.44 5.47
N LYS A 109 30.93 0.80 6.41
CA LYS A 109 31.46 -0.57 6.29
C LYS A 109 30.35 -1.59 5.96
N GLY A 110 30.55 -2.36 4.88
CA GLY A 110 29.67 -3.43 4.43
C GLY A 110 28.86 -3.03 3.20
N GLU A 111 28.72 -3.92 2.22
CA GLU A 111 27.96 -3.76 0.98
C GLU A 111 26.53 -3.27 1.24
N LYS A 112 26.30 -1.95 1.41
CA LYS A 112 24.94 -1.40 1.49
C LYS A 112 24.39 -1.24 0.06
N LYS A 113 23.18 -1.76 -0.13
CA LYS A 113 22.40 -1.89 -1.38
C LYS A 113 22.25 -0.52 -2.08
N VAL A 114 22.57 -0.44 -3.37
CA VAL A 114 22.31 0.75 -4.21
C VAL A 114 20.81 1.03 -4.20
N SER A 115 20.39 2.29 -4.01
CA SER A 115 18.97 2.66 -4.07
C SER A 115 18.35 2.18 -5.38
N GLY A 116 17.16 1.57 -5.31
CA GLY A 116 16.43 1.12 -6.50
C GLY A 116 16.18 2.22 -7.53
N LEU A 117 16.13 3.48 -7.07
CA LEU A 117 15.97 4.66 -7.92
C LEU A 117 17.22 4.92 -8.77
N LEU A 118 18.42 4.69 -8.22
CA LEU A 118 19.66 4.85 -8.97
C LEU A 118 19.81 3.72 -10.00
N LEU A 119 19.46 2.49 -9.63
CA LEU A 119 19.44 1.35 -10.57
C LEU A 119 18.51 1.63 -11.76
N ALA A 120 17.35 2.25 -11.52
CA ALA A 120 16.42 2.66 -12.57
C ALA A 120 17.00 3.70 -13.55
N LEU A 121 18.00 4.47 -13.10
CA LEU A 121 18.66 5.53 -13.87
C LEU A 121 20.01 5.09 -14.45
N GLU A 122 20.48 3.87 -14.17
CA GLU A 122 21.76 3.37 -14.72
C GLU A 122 21.70 3.30 -16.25
N GLY A 123 20.62 2.75 -16.83
CA GLY A 123 20.45 2.71 -18.30
C GLY A 123 20.54 4.09 -18.96
N PRO A 124 19.68 5.07 -18.60
CA PRO A 124 19.78 6.43 -19.14
C PRO A 124 21.13 7.12 -18.93
N ALA A 125 21.84 6.81 -17.83
CA ALA A 125 23.17 7.36 -17.56
C ALA A 125 24.27 6.72 -18.42
N GLU A 126 24.20 5.40 -18.63
CA GLU A 126 25.11 4.66 -19.52
C GLU A 126 24.88 5.07 -20.99
N ASP A 127 23.62 5.16 -21.43
CA ASP A 127 23.27 5.64 -22.77
C ASP A 127 23.78 7.08 -23.03
N ALA A 128 23.76 7.94 -22.00
CA ALA A 128 24.30 9.30 -22.12
C ALA A 128 25.82 9.29 -22.35
N LEU A 129 26.55 8.37 -21.71
CA LEU A 129 27.98 8.18 -21.94
C LEU A 129 28.26 7.64 -23.33
N GLU A 130 27.43 6.75 -23.84
CA GLU A 130 27.56 6.25 -25.21
C GLU A 130 27.30 7.33 -26.26
N GLN A 131 26.29 8.18 -26.04
CA GLN A 131 25.93 9.27 -26.95
C GLN A 131 26.91 10.45 -26.90
N ALA A 132 27.50 10.73 -25.73
CA ALA A 132 28.49 11.78 -25.54
C ALA A 132 29.74 11.29 -24.79
N PRO A 133 30.59 10.43 -25.41
CA PRO A 133 31.73 9.80 -24.74
C PRO A 133 32.72 10.78 -24.10
N PHE A 134 32.85 11.97 -24.70
CA PHE A 134 33.72 13.06 -24.25
C PHE A 134 32.96 14.26 -23.66
N GLY A 135 31.64 14.14 -23.46
CA GLY A 135 30.83 15.22 -22.89
C GLY A 135 31.26 15.55 -21.46
N SER A 136 31.15 16.82 -21.08
CA SER A 136 31.28 17.28 -19.70
C SER A 136 30.25 16.64 -18.77
N PHE A 137 30.45 16.72 -17.45
CA PHE A 137 29.51 16.16 -16.48
C PHE A 137 28.11 16.79 -16.62
N GLU A 138 28.05 18.10 -16.82
CA GLU A 138 26.82 18.86 -17.02
C GLU A 138 26.11 18.44 -18.31
N GLU A 139 26.86 18.27 -19.41
CA GLU A 139 26.31 17.78 -20.68
C GLU A 139 25.74 16.37 -20.54
N LEU A 140 26.47 15.46 -19.89
CA LEU A 140 26.01 14.10 -19.64
C LEU A 140 24.75 14.07 -18.77
N CYS A 141 24.68 14.90 -17.72
CA CYS A 141 23.48 15.04 -16.89
C CYS A 141 22.28 15.53 -17.70
N ALA A 142 22.48 16.51 -18.59
CA ALA A 142 21.43 17.02 -19.45
C ALA A 142 20.94 15.97 -20.47
N VAL A 143 21.84 15.18 -21.04
CA VAL A 143 21.51 14.07 -21.95
C VAL A 143 20.78 12.96 -21.20
N ALA A 144 21.33 12.46 -20.09
CA ALA A 144 20.73 11.42 -19.26
C ALA A 144 19.33 11.81 -18.77
N SER A 145 19.12 13.08 -18.42
CA SER A 145 17.80 13.59 -18.01
C SER A 145 16.76 13.54 -19.13
N LYS A 146 17.15 13.85 -20.38
CA LYS A 146 16.26 13.69 -21.55
C LYS A 146 16.02 12.22 -21.90
N LEU A 147 17.03 11.37 -21.79
CA LEU A 147 16.89 9.93 -22.01
C LEU A 147 15.98 9.28 -20.97
N ASN A 148 16.04 9.70 -19.70
CA ASN A 148 15.12 9.25 -18.66
C ASN A 148 13.66 9.63 -18.97
N VAL A 149 13.42 10.81 -19.56
CA VAL A 149 12.06 11.20 -20.04
C VAL A 149 11.57 10.21 -21.08
N TRP A 150 12.40 9.85 -22.06
CA TRP A 150 12.05 8.87 -23.07
C TRP A 150 11.83 7.47 -22.50
N ASN A 151 12.75 6.97 -21.68
CA ASN A 151 12.63 5.68 -21.01
C ASN A 151 11.34 5.58 -20.17
N SER A 152 10.97 6.65 -19.47
CA SER A 152 9.71 6.69 -18.71
C SER A 152 8.47 6.67 -19.61
N ILE A 153 8.52 7.31 -20.80
CA ILE A 153 7.46 7.24 -21.82
C ILE A 153 7.38 5.82 -22.42
N GLU A 154 8.52 5.17 -22.67
CA GLU A 154 8.55 3.79 -23.14
C GLU A 154 7.89 2.85 -22.13
N HIS A 155 8.16 3.02 -20.83
CA HIS A 155 7.46 2.25 -19.79
C HIS A 155 5.95 2.46 -19.81
N LEU A 156 5.47 3.71 -19.94
CA LEU A 156 4.03 4.01 -20.06
C LEU A 156 3.40 3.31 -21.27
N LEU A 157 4.08 3.30 -22.42
CA LEU A 157 3.57 2.78 -23.68
C LEU A 157 3.79 1.28 -23.89
N SER A 158 4.67 0.63 -23.12
CA SER A 158 4.96 -0.80 -23.24
C SER A 158 4.27 -1.67 -22.20
N THR A 159 3.82 -1.09 -21.08
CA THR A 159 3.26 -1.87 -19.96
C THR A 159 1.80 -1.59 -19.68
N SER A 160 1.33 -0.33 -19.80
CA SER A 160 -0.05 0.01 -19.47
C SER A 160 -0.96 -0.14 -20.69
N ARG A 161 -1.76 -1.20 -20.71
CA ARG A 161 -2.76 -1.38 -21.78
C ARG A 161 -3.74 -0.22 -21.87
N SER A 162 -4.22 0.29 -20.73
CA SER A 162 -5.21 1.40 -20.72
C SER A 162 -4.63 2.66 -21.35
N ILE A 163 -3.36 2.97 -21.07
CA ILE A 163 -2.67 4.11 -21.70
C ILE A 163 -2.52 3.86 -23.20
N VAL A 164 -2.05 2.68 -23.61
CA VAL A 164 -1.87 2.35 -25.03
C VAL A 164 -3.18 2.42 -25.81
N GLU A 165 -4.27 1.85 -25.28
CA GLU A 165 -5.60 1.93 -25.90
C GLU A 165 -6.06 3.40 -26.07
N ARG A 166 -5.92 4.22 -25.03
CA ARG A 166 -6.25 5.66 -25.11
C ARG A 166 -5.41 6.39 -26.16
N VAL A 167 -4.13 6.05 -26.31
CA VAL A 167 -3.26 6.65 -27.34
C VAL A 167 -3.68 6.20 -28.74
N ARG A 168 -3.93 4.90 -28.96
CA ARG A 168 -4.37 4.35 -30.25
C ARG A 168 -5.72 4.92 -30.69
N ASP A 169 -6.64 5.14 -29.74
CA ASP A 169 -7.94 5.75 -29.98
C ASP A 169 -7.88 7.26 -30.20
N GLY A 170 -6.70 7.89 -30.05
CA GLY A 170 -6.53 9.34 -30.14
C GLY A 170 -7.11 10.12 -28.96
N ARG A 171 -7.48 9.45 -27.87
CA ARG A 171 -8.02 10.04 -26.64
C ARG A 171 -6.93 10.60 -25.72
N LEU A 172 -5.70 10.09 -25.83
CA LEU A 172 -4.56 10.52 -25.03
C LEU A 172 -3.35 10.85 -25.89
N GLN A 173 -2.69 11.96 -25.58
CA GLN A 173 -1.39 12.31 -26.13
C GLN A 173 -0.30 12.18 -25.06
N VAL A 174 0.80 11.49 -25.38
CA VAL A 174 1.96 11.33 -24.49
C VAL A 174 3.10 12.19 -25.01
N HIS A 175 3.62 13.10 -24.19
CA HIS A 175 4.68 14.03 -24.60
C HIS A 175 5.82 14.10 -23.58
N GLY A 176 7.05 14.26 -24.06
CA GLY A 176 8.20 14.64 -23.27
C GLY A 176 8.34 16.16 -23.15
N ALA A 177 8.85 16.64 -22.02
CA ALA A 177 9.26 18.02 -21.83
C ALA A 177 10.54 18.11 -20.97
N TYR A 178 11.27 19.21 -21.10
CA TYR A 178 12.51 19.45 -20.39
C TYR A 178 12.56 20.87 -19.81
N LEU A 179 12.65 20.98 -18.49
CA LEU A 179 12.73 22.25 -17.78
C LEU A 179 14.18 22.70 -17.62
N LEU A 180 14.51 23.85 -18.21
CA LEU A 180 15.82 24.48 -18.09
C LEU A 180 15.97 25.23 -16.76
N ALA A 181 17.21 25.41 -16.31
CA ALA A 181 17.54 26.13 -15.06
C ALA A 181 17.07 27.60 -15.06
N ASN A 182 16.85 28.19 -16.24
CA ASN A 182 16.27 29.53 -16.40
C ASN A 182 14.73 29.56 -16.30
N GLY A 183 14.09 28.44 -15.99
CA GLY A 183 12.64 28.29 -15.86
C GLY A 183 11.89 28.09 -17.19
N LYS A 184 12.58 28.07 -18.34
CA LYS A 184 11.93 27.81 -19.63
C LYS A 184 11.68 26.31 -19.83
N LEU A 185 10.46 25.97 -20.20
CA LEU A 185 10.07 24.63 -20.60
C LEU A 185 10.33 24.42 -22.10
N GLN A 186 11.15 23.43 -22.44
CA GLN A 186 11.36 22.95 -23.79
C GLN A 186 10.49 21.71 -24.04
N LEU A 187 9.57 21.78 -25.02
CA LEU A 187 8.81 20.60 -25.43
C LEU A 187 9.68 19.66 -26.27
N MET A 188 9.68 18.38 -25.91
CA MET A 188 10.37 17.32 -26.66
C MET A 188 9.41 16.63 -27.64
N GLY A 189 8.11 16.68 -27.39
CA GLY A 189 7.07 16.10 -28.25
C GLY A 189 6.81 14.62 -27.95
N ALA A 190 6.14 13.93 -28.88
CA ALA A 190 5.86 12.50 -28.77
C ALA A 190 7.14 11.66 -28.91
N HIS A 191 7.11 10.43 -28.37
CA HIS A 191 8.25 9.52 -28.49
C HIS A 191 8.59 9.24 -29.97
N PRO A 192 9.87 9.28 -30.40
CA PRO A 192 10.23 9.07 -31.81
C PRO A 192 9.71 7.75 -32.40
N THR A 193 9.69 6.69 -31.60
CA THR A 193 9.20 5.34 -31.97
C THR A 193 7.82 5.03 -31.40
N GLN A 194 7.00 6.05 -31.06
CA GLN A 194 5.69 5.85 -30.43
C GLN A 194 4.80 4.86 -31.20
N GLN A 195 4.82 4.90 -32.54
CA GLN A 195 4.01 4.01 -33.37
C GLN A 195 4.42 2.54 -33.23
N ASP A 196 5.71 2.27 -33.07
CA ASP A 196 6.22 0.92 -32.86
C ASP A 196 5.85 0.40 -31.47
N LEU A 197 5.97 1.26 -30.44
CA LEU A 197 5.63 0.94 -29.05
C LEU A 197 4.15 0.59 -28.87
N ILE A 198 3.24 1.27 -29.58
CA ILE A 198 1.79 1.03 -29.48
C ILE A 198 1.28 0.00 -30.50
N SER A 199 2.16 -0.63 -31.29
CA SER A 199 1.77 -1.57 -32.33
C SER A 199 1.08 -2.81 -31.75
N SER A 200 1.61 -3.33 -30.64
CA SER A 200 1.03 -4.40 -29.83
C SER A 200 0.31 -3.84 -28.60
N LEU A 201 -0.74 -4.53 -28.15
CA LEU A 201 -1.39 -4.20 -26.88
C LEU A 201 -0.73 -5.02 -25.76
N PRO A 202 -0.30 -4.39 -24.66
CA PRO A 202 0.03 -5.10 -23.44
C PRO A 202 -1.16 -5.92 -22.94
N SER A 203 -0.92 -6.98 -22.15
CA SER A 203 -2.02 -7.70 -21.50
C SER A 203 -2.82 -6.73 -20.61
N GLY A 204 -4.15 -6.79 -20.71
CA GLY A 204 -5.05 -5.90 -19.96
C GLY A 204 -5.48 -6.48 -18.62
N GLU A 205 -5.35 -7.79 -18.50
CA GLU A 205 -5.64 -8.51 -17.28
C GLU A 205 -4.34 -8.88 -16.61
N VAL A 206 -4.20 -8.45 -15.36
CA VAL A 206 -3.11 -8.87 -14.50
C VAL A 206 -3.48 -10.24 -13.93
N PHE A 207 -2.84 -11.26 -14.47
CA PHE A 207 -2.91 -12.64 -13.98
C PHE A 207 -1.74 -12.86 -13.03
N ARG A 208 -2.03 -13.35 -11.82
CA ARG A 208 -0.97 -13.63 -10.86
C ARG A 208 -0.33 -14.98 -11.17
N THR A 209 0.97 -14.98 -11.40
CA THR A 209 1.80 -16.15 -11.67
C THR A 209 2.93 -16.27 -10.65
N ALA A 210 3.76 -17.32 -10.74
CA ALA A 210 4.90 -17.49 -9.84
C ALA A 210 5.96 -16.37 -9.98
N ASN A 211 5.97 -15.66 -11.12
CA ASN A 211 6.88 -14.55 -11.39
C ASN A 211 6.49 -13.25 -10.66
N ASP A 212 5.26 -13.15 -10.17
CA ASP A 212 4.82 -11.96 -9.45
C ASP A 212 5.40 -11.88 -8.05
N VAL A 213 5.48 -10.66 -7.51
CA VAL A 213 5.75 -10.45 -6.08
C VAL A 213 4.55 -10.90 -5.22
N ALA A 214 4.85 -11.43 -4.03
CA ALA A 214 3.85 -11.85 -3.07
C ALA A 214 2.91 -10.71 -2.68
N VAL A 215 1.65 -11.03 -2.40
CA VAL A 215 0.71 -10.07 -1.80
C VAL A 215 0.96 -10.03 -0.30
N PRO A 216 1.17 -8.84 0.29
CA PRO A 216 1.20 -8.67 1.74
C PRO A 216 -0.07 -9.25 2.42
N ALA A 217 0.07 -9.75 3.64
CA ALA A 217 -1.01 -10.45 4.33
C ALA A 217 -2.27 -9.60 4.56
N ASP A 218 -2.10 -8.29 4.76
CA ASP A 218 -3.15 -7.29 4.93
C ASP A 218 -3.88 -6.96 3.61
N GLU A 219 -3.14 -6.80 2.50
CA GLU A 219 -3.71 -6.70 1.15
C GLU A 219 -4.51 -7.98 0.81
N ALA A 220 -3.96 -9.16 1.12
CA ALA A 220 -4.62 -10.45 0.92
C ALA A 220 -5.90 -10.58 1.76
N LEU A 221 -5.88 -10.13 3.02
CA LEU A 221 -7.05 -10.13 3.90
C LEU A 221 -8.13 -9.18 3.37
N ALA A 222 -7.74 -7.99 2.91
CA ALA A 222 -8.64 -7.03 2.30
C ALA A 222 -9.29 -7.58 1.02
N ALA A 223 -8.54 -8.33 0.21
CA ALA A 223 -9.06 -9.02 -0.96
C ALA A 223 -10.12 -10.07 -0.58
N LEU A 224 -9.85 -10.91 0.43
CA LEU A 224 -10.84 -11.87 0.95
C LEU A 224 -12.09 -11.16 1.49
N TYR A 225 -11.91 -10.09 2.27
CA TYR A 225 -13.02 -9.31 2.82
C TYR A 225 -13.92 -8.74 1.71
N ALA A 226 -13.34 -8.03 0.75
CA ALA A 226 -14.07 -7.42 -0.36
C ALA A 226 -14.76 -8.47 -1.23
N GLY A 227 -14.11 -9.61 -1.47
CA GLY A 227 -14.70 -10.76 -2.15
C GLY A 227 -15.93 -11.31 -1.43
N ASN A 228 -15.86 -11.45 -0.11
CA ASN A 228 -17.03 -11.85 0.68
C ASN A 228 -18.15 -10.81 0.66
N GLN A 229 -17.83 -9.51 0.66
CA GLN A 229 -18.84 -8.46 0.52
C GLN A 229 -19.57 -8.56 -0.85
N ARG A 230 -18.84 -8.87 -1.94
CA ARG A 230 -19.46 -9.13 -3.25
C ARG A 230 -20.36 -10.35 -3.21
N TYR A 231 -19.92 -11.42 -2.55
CA TYR A 231 -20.69 -12.66 -2.41
C TYR A 231 -22.03 -12.43 -1.71
N ILE A 232 -22.02 -11.80 -0.53
CA ILE A 232 -23.26 -11.54 0.22
C ILE A 232 -24.19 -10.56 -0.49
N ALA A 233 -23.64 -9.67 -1.33
CA ALA A 233 -24.41 -8.73 -2.14
C ALA A 233 -24.98 -9.37 -3.43
N GLY A 234 -24.67 -10.64 -3.71
CA GLY A 234 -25.05 -11.29 -4.97
C GLY A 234 -24.33 -10.74 -6.20
N LYS A 235 -23.16 -10.12 -6.00
CA LYS A 235 -22.33 -9.50 -7.05
C LYS A 235 -21.09 -10.36 -7.42
N SER A 236 -20.96 -11.56 -6.87
CA SER A 236 -19.89 -12.52 -7.23
C SER A 236 -19.95 -12.99 -8.67
N GLY A 237 -18.83 -13.51 -9.18
CA GLY A 237 -18.74 -14.05 -10.54
C GLY A 237 -18.49 -13.00 -11.61
N GLN A 238 -18.29 -11.74 -11.22
CA GLN A 238 -17.76 -10.69 -12.09
C GLN A 238 -16.29 -10.94 -12.45
N LEU A 239 -15.58 -11.75 -11.67
CA LEU A 239 -14.31 -12.35 -12.07
C LEU A 239 -14.63 -13.59 -12.91
N ASN A 240 -14.38 -13.54 -14.22
CA ASN A 240 -14.76 -14.59 -15.17
C ASN A 240 -14.35 -16.00 -14.67
N ALA A 241 -15.33 -16.89 -14.46
CA ALA A 241 -15.11 -18.23 -13.93
C ALA A 241 -14.29 -19.15 -14.87
N TYR A 242 -14.25 -18.82 -16.16
CA TYR A 242 -13.37 -19.45 -17.14
C TYR A 242 -12.76 -18.39 -18.05
N ASP A 243 -11.46 -18.19 -17.93
CA ASP A 243 -10.65 -17.39 -18.84
C ASP A 243 -9.49 -18.24 -19.35
N LYS A 244 -9.47 -18.46 -20.67
CA LYS A 244 -8.44 -19.26 -21.33
C LYS A 244 -7.05 -18.62 -21.21
N ASN A 245 -6.98 -17.30 -21.20
CA ASN A 245 -5.70 -16.59 -21.06
C ASN A 245 -5.18 -16.75 -19.63
N LEU A 246 -6.01 -16.49 -18.62
CA LEU A 246 -5.69 -16.77 -17.22
C LEU A 246 -5.15 -18.19 -17.02
N MET A 247 -5.88 -19.20 -17.54
CA MET A 247 -5.47 -20.60 -17.38
C MET A 247 -4.14 -20.90 -18.05
N ARG A 248 -3.86 -20.31 -19.22
CA ARG A 248 -2.60 -20.45 -19.92
C ARG A 248 -1.46 -19.83 -19.12
N GLU A 249 -1.62 -18.59 -18.67
CA GLU A 249 -0.62 -17.87 -17.89
C GLU A 249 -0.26 -18.57 -16.59
N ILE A 250 -1.25 -19.11 -15.86
CA ILE A 250 -0.98 -19.89 -14.64
C ILE A 250 -0.34 -21.26 -14.95
N THR A 251 -0.71 -21.89 -16.06
CA THR A 251 -0.13 -23.19 -16.45
C THR A 251 1.33 -23.03 -16.89
N ASP A 252 1.63 -21.98 -17.64
CA ASP A 252 2.97 -21.72 -18.19
C ASP A 252 3.87 -21.03 -17.16
N GLY A 253 3.33 -20.08 -16.38
CA GLY A 253 4.05 -19.25 -15.42
C GLY A 253 3.96 -19.68 -13.95
N GLY A 254 3.22 -20.75 -13.65
CA GLY A 254 3.01 -21.25 -12.28
C GLY A 254 2.02 -20.40 -11.46
N GLN A 255 1.73 -20.85 -10.23
CA GLN A 255 0.78 -20.21 -9.32
C GLN A 255 1.47 -19.43 -8.20
N LYS A 256 0.82 -18.34 -7.73
CA LYS A 256 1.23 -17.58 -6.53
C LYS A 256 0.02 -17.04 -5.75
N PRO A 257 -0.72 -17.93 -5.07
CA PRO A 257 -1.92 -17.56 -4.32
C PRO A 257 -1.59 -16.53 -3.23
N TYR A 258 -2.47 -15.54 -3.07
CA TYR A 258 -2.28 -14.50 -2.06
C TYR A 258 -2.67 -14.98 -0.65
N ALA A 259 -3.51 -16.01 -0.56
CA ALA A 259 -3.94 -16.58 0.72
C ALA A 259 -4.08 -18.11 0.65
N VAL A 260 -3.79 -18.74 1.77
CA VAL A 260 -4.19 -20.12 2.10
C VAL A 260 -5.49 -20.06 2.89
N VAL A 261 -6.49 -20.84 2.51
CA VAL A 261 -7.74 -20.95 3.28
C VAL A 261 -7.95 -22.39 3.73
N LEU A 262 -7.89 -22.63 5.04
CA LEU A 262 -8.29 -23.89 5.66
C LEU A 262 -9.76 -23.81 6.07
N GLY A 263 -10.62 -24.55 5.37
CA GLY A 263 -12.06 -24.59 5.62
C GLY A 263 -12.59 -25.99 5.95
N CYS A 264 -13.87 -26.06 6.32
CA CYS A 264 -14.57 -27.33 6.47
C CYS A 264 -14.84 -27.98 5.10
N ALA A 265 -14.88 -29.31 5.05
CA ALA A 265 -15.28 -30.11 3.88
C ALA A 265 -16.79 -30.03 3.54
N ASP A 266 -17.56 -29.22 4.27
CA ASP A 266 -18.99 -29.02 4.03
C ASP A 266 -19.30 -28.54 2.60
N SER A 267 -19.98 -29.37 1.81
CA SER A 267 -20.17 -29.12 0.37
C SER A 267 -21.03 -27.91 0.02
N ARG A 268 -21.70 -27.28 1.01
CA ARG A 268 -22.68 -26.19 0.78
C ARG A 268 -22.06 -24.82 0.53
N CYS A 269 -20.77 -24.64 0.81
CA CYS A 269 -20.08 -23.37 0.59
C CYS A 269 -18.70 -23.61 -0.06
N PRO A 270 -18.59 -23.45 -1.39
CA PRO A 270 -17.29 -23.42 -2.07
C PRO A 270 -16.51 -22.17 -1.64
N VAL A 271 -15.30 -22.36 -1.13
CA VAL A 271 -14.49 -21.30 -0.50
C VAL A 271 -14.10 -20.22 -1.50
N GLU A 272 -13.73 -20.62 -2.71
CA GLU A 272 -13.33 -19.76 -3.81
C GLU A 272 -14.48 -18.84 -4.24
N LEU A 273 -15.71 -19.36 -4.28
CA LEU A 273 -16.90 -18.56 -4.59
C LEU A 273 -17.23 -17.58 -3.47
N MET A 274 -17.18 -18.03 -2.21
CA MET A 274 -17.48 -17.21 -1.04
C MET A 274 -16.55 -16.00 -0.90
N TYR A 275 -15.30 -16.14 -1.34
CA TYR A 275 -14.32 -15.07 -1.37
C TYR A 275 -14.15 -14.44 -2.76
N ASP A 276 -14.98 -14.80 -3.73
CA ASP A 276 -14.93 -14.31 -5.11
C ASP A 276 -13.49 -14.28 -5.66
N GLY A 277 -12.77 -15.39 -5.55
CA GLY A 277 -11.39 -15.56 -6.02
C GLY A 277 -11.32 -16.27 -7.37
N ARG A 278 -10.32 -15.93 -8.19
CA ARG A 278 -10.06 -16.61 -9.48
C ARG A 278 -9.21 -17.87 -9.28
N PRO A 279 -9.16 -18.78 -10.27
CA PRO A 279 -8.13 -19.81 -10.31
C PRO A 279 -6.73 -19.22 -10.01
N GLY A 280 -6.00 -19.83 -9.07
CA GLY A 280 -4.66 -19.40 -8.66
C GLY A 280 -4.59 -18.29 -7.59
N ASP A 281 -5.71 -17.61 -7.28
CA ASP A 281 -5.74 -16.52 -6.30
C ASP A 281 -5.69 -17.05 -4.84
N ILE A 282 -6.37 -18.17 -4.56
CA ILE A 282 -6.49 -18.75 -3.21
C ILE A 282 -6.07 -20.23 -3.23
N PHE A 283 -5.26 -20.64 -2.26
CA PHE A 283 -4.90 -22.04 -2.04
C PHE A 283 -5.82 -22.68 -0.99
N VAL A 284 -6.73 -23.55 -1.43
CA VAL A 284 -7.81 -24.06 -0.57
C VAL A 284 -7.49 -25.43 0.02
N LEU A 285 -7.60 -25.54 1.33
CA LEU A 285 -7.47 -26.78 2.11
C LEU A 285 -8.81 -27.08 2.78
N ARG A 286 -9.33 -28.31 2.66
CA ARG A 286 -10.63 -28.68 3.24
C ARG A 286 -10.62 -30.03 3.92
N ASN A 287 -11.13 -30.08 5.14
CA ASN A 287 -11.38 -31.32 5.88
C ASN A 287 -12.59 -31.17 6.83
N ALA A 288 -13.11 -32.26 7.38
CA ALA A 288 -14.27 -32.17 8.29
C ALA A 288 -13.90 -31.40 9.56
N GLY A 289 -14.70 -30.39 9.91
CA GLY A 289 -14.50 -29.58 11.11
C GLY A 289 -13.29 -28.64 11.08
N ASN A 290 -12.68 -28.38 9.90
CA ASN A 290 -11.48 -27.54 9.74
C ASN A 290 -10.34 -27.92 10.71
N THR A 291 -10.21 -29.22 10.97
CA THR A 291 -9.35 -29.82 12.00
C THR A 291 -7.88 -29.83 11.58
N LEU A 292 -6.99 -29.87 12.57
CA LEU A 292 -5.54 -29.96 12.34
C LEU A 292 -4.91 -30.94 13.35
N MET A 293 -5.19 -32.21 13.11
CA MET A 293 -5.02 -33.28 14.11
C MET A 293 -3.57 -33.69 14.40
N SER A 294 -2.62 -33.37 13.52
CA SER A 294 -1.25 -33.89 13.61
C SER A 294 -0.24 -32.92 13.03
N ALA A 295 0.93 -32.86 13.69
CA ALA A 295 2.12 -32.16 13.22
C ALA A 295 2.77 -32.78 11.96
N SER A 296 2.29 -33.94 11.51
CA SER A 296 2.79 -34.62 10.30
C SER A 296 1.66 -35.01 9.34
N GLY A 297 0.58 -34.23 9.32
CA GLY A 297 -0.58 -34.44 8.46
C GLY A 297 -0.47 -33.75 7.10
N SER A 298 -1.18 -34.29 6.10
CA SER A 298 -1.24 -33.71 4.76
C SER A 298 -1.74 -32.27 4.74
N THR A 299 -2.70 -31.91 5.61
CA THR A 299 -3.20 -30.54 5.70
C THR A 299 -2.12 -29.53 6.12
N LEU A 300 -1.32 -29.85 7.13
CA LEU A 300 -0.23 -28.98 7.57
C LEU A 300 0.87 -28.89 6.50
N GLY A 301 1.27 -30.02 5.92
CA GLY A 301 2.26 -30.04 4.84
C GLY A 301 1.82 -29.24 3.60
N SER A 302 0.52 -29.25 3.26
CA SER A 302 0.00 -28.41 2.17
C SER A 302 -0.04 -26.92 2.53
N ALA A 303 -0.30 -26.56 3.79
CA ALA A 303 -0.19 -25.17 4.24
C ALA A 303 1.27 -24.69 4.20
N GLU A 304 2.21 -25.51 4.64
CA GLU A 304 3.65 -25.24 4.54
C GLU A 304 4.12 -25.10 3.09
N TYR A 305 3.60 -25.92 2.18
CA TYR A 305 3.90 -25.83 0.76
C TYR A 305 3.42 -24.50 0.15
N ALA A 306 2.24 -24.02 0.55
CA ALA A 306 1.73 -22.76 0.05
C ALA A 306 2.45 -21.54 0.67
N VAL A 307 2.81 -21.59 1.95
CA VAL A 307 3.51 -20.49 2.62
C VAL A 307 4.99 -20.42 2.24
N GLY A 308 5.68 -21.57 2.15
CA GLY A 308 7.10 -21.63 1.79
C GLY A 308 7.31 -21.53 0.28
N PRO A 309 7.15 -22.64 -0.48
CA PRO A 309 7.33 -22.65 -1.94
C PRO A 309 6.47 -21.66 -2.74
N LEU A 310 5.17 -21.52 -2.44
CA LEU A 310 4.28 -20.61 -3.19
C LEU A 310 4.22 -19.18 -2.62
N ASP A 311 4.91 -18.94 -1.51
CA ASP A 311 5.11 -17.61 -0.93
C ASP A 311 3.82 -16.86 -0.54
N SER A 312 2.75 -17.60 -0.19
CA SER A 312 1.50 -17.03 0.34
C SER A 312 1.72 -16.43 1.73
N LYS A 313 1.26 -15.18 1.92
CA LYS A 313 1.52 -14.41 3.16
C LYS A 313 0.38 -14.45 4.17
N LEU A 314 -0.81 -14.89 3.77
CA LEU A 314 -1.96 -15.02 4.66
C LEU A 314 -2.40 -16.48 4.76
N VAL A 315 -2.61 -16.96 5.99
CA VAL A 315 -3.35 -18.20 6.26
C VAL A 315 -4.64 -17.85 6.98
N MET A 316 -5.78 -18.23 6.41
CA MET A 316 -7.11 -18.01 6.96
C MET A 316 -7.74 -19.35 7.37
N VAL A 317 -7.96 -19.54 8.67
CA VAL A 317 -8.69 -20.69 9.20
C VAL A 317 -10.16 -20.32 9.34
N THR A 318 -11.02 -21.00 8.59
CA THR A 318 -12.43 -20.65 8.44
C THR A 318 -13.34 -21.77 8.94
N GLY A 319 -14.03 -21.51 10.05
CA GLY A 319 -15.15 -22.34 10.53
C GLY A 319 -16.49 -21.92 9.91
N HIS A 320 -17.57 -22.58 10.30
CA HIS A 320 -18.90 -22.20 9.84
C HIS A 320 -20.02 -22.52 10.83
N THR A 321 -21.13 -21.76 10.75
CA THR A 321 -22.31 -22.05 11.56
C THR A 321 -22.90 -23.41 11.19
N ASN A 322 -23.51 -24.07 12.19
CA ASN A 322 -24.13 -25.41 12.04
C ASN A 322 -23.17 -26.50 11.52
N CYS A 323 -21.88 -26.44 11.89
CA CYS A 323 -20.91 -27.48 11.54
C CYS A 323 -21.33 -28.84 12.11
N GLY A 324 -21.48 -29.84 11.25
CA GLY A 324 -21.92 -31.19 11.65
C GLY A 324 -20.95 -31.86 12.62
N ALA A 325 -19.64 -31.74 12.38
CA ALA A 325 -18.60 -32.31 13.25
C ALA A 325 -18.63 -31.65 14.64
N VAL A 326 -18.63 -30.31 14.71
CA VAL A 326 -18.70 -29.58 15.98
C VAL A 326 -20.01 -29.88 16.73
N THR A 327 -21.13 -29.92 16.02
CA THR A 327 -22.45 -30.25 16.60
C THR A 327 -22.46 -31.66 17.21
N ALA A 328 -21.90 -32.63 16.50
CA ALA A 328 -21.79 -34.00 17.00
C ALA A 328 -20.93 -34.04 18.27
N THR A 329 -19.74 -33.41 18.25
CA THR A 329 -18.85 -33.37 19.42
C THR A 329 -19.51 -32.70 20.63
N VAL A 330 -20.16 -31.55 20.47
CA VAL A 330 -20.87 -30.86 21.57
C VAL A 330 -21.96 -31.74 22.17
N LYS A 331 -22.79 -32.40 21.35
CA LYS A 331 -23.84 -33.29 21.83
C LYS A 331 -23.28 -34.50 22.59
N THR A 332 -22.20 -35.09 22.08
CA THR A 332 -21.50 -36.21 22.75
C THR A 332 -20.99 -35.78 24.12
N MET A 333 -20.35 -34.60 24.22
CA MET A 333 -19.83 -34.09 25.50
C MET A 333 -20.94 -33.76 26.51
N LEU A 334 -22.05 -33.16 26.06
CA LEU A 334 -23.21 -32.88 26.93
C LEU A 334 -23.86 -34.17 27.48
N SER A 335 -23.79 -35.25 26.72
CA SER A 335 -24.34 -36.56 27.12
C SER A 335 -23.38 -37.36 28.03
N GLY A 336 -22.22 -36.79 28.38
CA GLY A 336 -21.17 -37.47 29.15
C GLY A 336 -20.45 -38.60 28.39
N GLY A 337 -20.57 -38.61 27.04
CA GLY A 337 -19.98 -39.62 26.18
C GLY A 337 -18.54 -39.33 25.78
N ASP A 338 -17.96 -40.24 25.00
CA ASP A 338 -16.62 -40.13 24.43
C ASP A 338 -16.68 -40.30 22.90
N THR A 339 -15.95 -39.47 22.17
CA THR A 339 -15.83 -39.48 20.70
C THR A 339 -15.10 -40.72 20.18
N THR A 340 -14.31 -41.40 21.01
CA THR A 340 -13.67 -42.68 20.66
C THR A 340 -14.66 -43.79 20.33
N SER A 341 -15.89 -43.71 20.89
CA SER A 341 -16.96 -44.68 20.66
C SER A 341 -17.51 -44.70 19.23
N VAL A 342 -17.27 -43.64 18.45
CA VAL A 342 -17.71 -43.54 17.05
C VAL A 342 -16.85 -44.42 16.12
N GLY A 343 -15.61 -44.74 16.53
CA GLY A 343 -14.69 -45.58 15.77
C GLY A 343 -14.16 -44.95 14.46
N GLY A 344 -13.21 -45.62 13.82
CA GLY A 344 -12.63 -45.23 12.53
C GLY A 344 -11.93 -43.86 12.52
N SER A 345 -11.72 -43.31 11.32
CA SER A 345 -11.09 -41.98 11.16
C SER A 345 -12.01 -40.82 11.54
N ILE A 346 -13.32 -41.06 11.66
CA ILE A 346 -14.27 -40.02 12.07
C ILE A 346 -14.16 -39.70 13.56
N GLY A 347 -13.98 -40.71 14.44
CA GLY A 347 -13.75 -40.48 15.87
C GLY A 347 -12.55 -39.56 16.11
N LYS A 348 -11.46 -39.83 15.38
CA LYS A 348 -10.25 -39.00 15.32
C LYS A 348 -10.50 -37.53 14.94
N VAL A 349 -11.42 -37.25 14.00
CA VAL A 349 -11.82 -35.88 13.66
C VAL A 349 -12.59 -35.23 14.82
N LEU A 350 -13.49 -35.98 15.45
CA LEU A 350 -14.27 -35.47 16.58
C LEU A 350 -13.40 -35.22 17.82
N ASP A 351 -12.42 -36.09 18.07
CA ASP A 351 -11.43 -35.98 19.15
C ASP A 351 -10.68 -34.64 19.08
N ASP A 352 -10.31 -34.18 17.87
CA ASP A 352 -9.61 -32.90 17.65
C ASP A 352 -10.41 -31.67 18.11
N ILE A 353 -11.75 -31.82 18.16
CA ILE A 353 -12.74 -30.79 18.47
C ILE A 353 -13.17 -30.85 19.95
N VAL A 354 -12.90 -31.96 20.66
CA VAL A 354 -13.38 -32.20 22.04
C VAL A 354 -13.00 -31.07 22.98
N ASP A 355 -11.77 -30.56 22.91
CA ASP A 355 -11.32 -29.47 23.78
C ASP A 355 -12.12 -28.19 23.56
N ALA A 356 -12.44 -27.87 22.30
CA ALA A 356 -13.27 -26.71 21.96
C ALA A 356 -14.71 -26.87 22.50
N ALA A 357 -15.29 -28.07 22.38
CA ALA A 357 -16.62 -28.36 22.91
C ALA A 357 -16.66 -28.28 24.44
N LYS A 358 -15.68 -28.88 25.13
CA LYS A 358 -15.57 -28.82 26.60
C LYS A 358 -15.38 -27.40 27.10
N GLN A 359 -14.54 -26.61 26.43
CA GLN A 359 -14.34 -25.20 26.77
C GLN A 359 -15.61 -24.38 26.60
N ALA A 360 -16.35 -24.57 25.49
CA ALA A 360 -17.62 -23.89 25.27
C ALA A 360 -18.66 -24.21 26.36
N ILE A 361 -18.79 -25.49 26.74
CA ILE A 361 -19.69 -25.94 27.82
C ILE A 361 -19.27 -25.31 29.16
N LYS A 362 -17.96 -25.22 29.43
CA LYS A 362 -17.46 -24.59 30.66
C LYS A 362 -17.72 -23.09 30.70
N GLU A 363 -17.55 -22.37 29.59
CA GLU A 363 -17.76 -20.93 29.50
C GLU A 363 -19.25 -20.54 29.49
N MET A 364 -20.11 -21.45 29.01
CA MET A 364 -21.55 -21.24 28.91
C MET A 364 -22.34 -22.46 29.39
N PRO A 365 -22.31 -22.79 30.70
CA PRO A 365 -22.88 -24.02 31.24
C PRO A 365 -24.40 -24.13 31.01
N ASP A 366 -25.11 -23.00 31.02
CA ASP A 366 -26.56 -22.92 30.79
C ASP A 366 -26.91 -22.65 29.32
N GLY A 367 -25.92 -22.68 28.42
CA GLY A 367 -26.10 -22.40 27.00
C GLY A 367 -26.91 -23.48 26.29
N THR A 368 -27.77 -23.07 25.37
CA THR A 368 -28.45 -23.99 24.47
C THR A 368 -27.44 -24.67 23.53
N VAL A 369 -27.78 -25.84 22.98
CA VAL A 369 -26.90 -26.54 22.01
C VAL A 369 -26.45 -25.64 20.85
N PRO A 370 -27.32 -24.81 20.22
CA PRO A 370 -26.88 -23.88 19.18
C PRO A 370 -25.87 -22.84 19.67
N GLU A 371 -26.04 -22.27 20.87
CA GLU A 371 -25.11 -21.30 21.44
C GLU A 371 -23.76 -21.93 21.75
N LEU A 372 -23.78 -23.14 22.34
CA LEU A 372 -22.58 -23.94 22.59
C LEU A 372 -21.86 -24.30 21.30
N VAL A 373 -22.57 -24.70 20.25
CA VAL A 373 -21.97 -25.02 18.94
C VAL A 373 -21.34 -23.78 18.30
N LYS A 374 -22.00 -22.62 18.40
CA LYS A 374 -21.45 -21.35 17.92
C LYS A 374 -20.14 -21.01 18.63
N LEU A 375 -20.12 -21.07 19.96
CA LEU A 375 -18.92 -20.81 20.76
C LEU A 375 -17.82 -21.86 20.50
N ALA A 376 -18.17 -23.14 20.49
CA ALA A 376 -17.23 -24.24 20.20
C ALA A 376 -16.62 -24.12 18.80
N THR A 377 -17.37 -23.65 17.81
CA THR A 377 -16.85 -23.41 16.46
C THR A 377 -15.79 -22.32 16.47
N LYS A 378 -16.05 -21.20 17.15
CA LYS A 378 -15.07 -20.11 17.32
C LYS A 378 -13.81 -20.59 18.04
N ILE A 379 -13.97 -21.33 19.14
CA ILE A 379 -12.83 -21.90 19.89
C ILE A 379 -12.06 -22.90 19.02
N ASN A 380 -12.75 -23.75 18.26
CA ASN A 380 -12.12 -24.72 17.37
C ASN A 380 -11.27 -24.04 16.30
N VAL A 381 -11.76 -22.96 15.68
CA VAL A 381 -10.98 -22.14 14.74
C VAL A 381 -9.68 -21.65 15.38
N PHE A 382 -9.74 -21.09 16.59
CA PHE A 382 -8.53 -20.62 17.27
C PHE A 382 -7.62 -21.75 17.75
N ASN A 383 -8.16 -22.91 18.12
CA ASN A 383 -7.36 -24.11 18.41
C ASN A 383 -6.59 -24.57 17.15
N SER A 384 -7.24 -24.59 15.98
CA SER A 384 -6.58 -24.90 14.71
C SER A 384 -5.52 -23.86 14.35
N VAL A 385 -5.79 -22.55 14.55
CA VAL A 385 -4.79 -21.49 14.38
C VAL A 385 -3.59 -21.74 15.29
N ARG A 386 -3.80 -22.00 16.58
CA ARG A 386 -2.73 -22.31 17.54
C ARG A 386 -1.91 -23.52 17.07
N ARG A 387 -2.55 -24.62 16.70
CA ARG A 387 -1.88 -25.85 16.25
C ARG A 387 -1.05 -25.61 14.98
N ILE A 388 -1.54 -24.82 14.02
CA ILE A 388 -0.76 -24.46 12.83
C ILE A 388 0.55 -23.77 13.23
N ILE A 389 0.48 -22.82 14.17
CA ILE A 389 1.63 -22.05 14.63
C ILE A 389 2.60 -22.93 15.45
N GLU A 390 2.08 -23.81 16.30
CA GLU A 390 2.89 -24.67 17.15
C GLU A 390 3.56 -25.80 16.36
N PHE A 391 2.88 -26.37 15.37
CA PHE A 391 3.36 -27.51 14.63
C PHE A 391 4.22 -27.15 13.42
N SER A 392 4.02 -25.98 12.80
CA SER A 392 4.80 -25.55 11.64
C SER A 392 5.90 -24.55 12.01
N HIS A 393 7.14 -24.99 11.90
CA HIS A 393 8.29 -24.09 12.02
C HIS A 393 8.30 -23.00 10.93
N ILE A 394 7.91 -23.34 9.69
CA ILE A 394 7.88 -22.41 8.55
C ILE A 394 6.92 -21.26 8.82
N ILE A 395 5.70 -21.58 9.26
CA ILE A 395 4.67 -20.57 9.53
C ILE A 395 5.04 -19.77 10.78
N LYS A 396 5.56 -20.42 11.84
CA LYS A 396 6.01 -19.73 13.05
C LYS A 396 7.11 -18.72 12.79
N GLU A 397 8.14 -19.06 12.01
CA GLU A 397 9.20 -18.12 11.64
C GLU A 397 8.68 -17.00 10.71
N GLY A 398 7.75 -17.32 9.81
CA GLY A 398 7.04 -16.32 9.00
C GLY A 398 6.29 -15.30 9.86
N ILE A 399 5.64 -15.74 10.94
CA ILE A 399 4.97 -14.87 11.91
C ILE A 399 5.99 -14.04 12.71
N LEU A 400 7.07 -14.66 13.20
CA LEU A 400 8.10 -13.98 13.99
C LEU A 400 8.81 -12.87 13.20
N SER A 401 8.99 -13.07 11.89
CA SER A 401 9.55 -12.07 10.97
C SER A 401 8.54 -11.03 10.49
N GLY A 402 7.24 -11.22 10.77
CA GLY A 402 6.15 -10.38 10.27
C GLY A 402 5.81 -10.59 8.80
N ALA A 403 6.38 -11.61 8.15
CA ALA A 403 6.13 -11.94 6.75
C ALA A 403 4.79 -12.66 6.54
N VAL A 404 4.31 -13.41 7.54
CA VAL A 404 3.10 -14.24 7.45
C VAL A 404 2.14 -13.89 8.58
N GLN A 405 0.83 -13.86 8.29
CA GLN A 405 -0.21 -13.77 9.31
C GLN A 405 -1.14 -14.98 9.26
N VAL A 406 -1.64 -15.40 10.42
CA VAL A 406 -2.62 -16.49 10.55
C VAL A 406 -3.87 -15.98 11.25
N HIS A 407 -4.99 -15.97 10.54
CA HIS A 407 -6.25 -15.39 10.98
C HIS A 407 -7.34 -16.45 11.12
N GLY A 408 -8.26 -16.22 12.05
CA GLY A 408 -9.48 -17.00 12.23
C GLY A 408 -10.70 -16.27 11.68
N SER A 409 -11.64 -17.01 11.10
CA SER A 409 -12.96 -16.51 10.72
C SER A 409 -14.04 -17.59 10.83
N VAL A 410 -15.30 -17.17 10.85
CA VAL A 410 -16.47 -18.07 10.77
C VAL A 410 -17.47 -17.49 9.78
N TYR A 411 -17.93 -18.28 8.81
CA TYR A 411 -19.05 -17.88 7.96
C TYR A 411 -20.37 -18.42 8.44
N ASP A 412 -21.43 -17.64 8.23
CA ASP A 412 -22.79 -18.13 8.36
C ASP A 412 -23.18 -18.95 7.12
N ILE A 413 -23.57 -20.21 7.31
CA ILE A 413 -23.84 -21.13 6.20
C ILE A 413 -25.08 -20.78 5.37
N ASN A 414 -26.00 -19.97 5.92
CA ASN A 414 -27.23 -19.59 5.22
C ASN A 414 -27.02 -18.37 4.34
N THR A 415 -26.17 -17.43 4.79
CA THR A 415 -25.95 -16.15 4.14
C THR A 415 -24.60 -16.06 3.43
N GLY A 416 -23.64 -16.90 3.79
CA GLY A 416 -22.23 -16.83 3.38
C GLY A 416 -21.47 -15.65 3.98
N LYS A 417 -22.06 -14.88 4.90
CA LYS A 417 -21.38 -13.75 5.55
C LYS A 417 -20.26 -14.27 6.45
N VAL A 418 -19.05 -13.79 6.21
CA VAL A 418 -17.87 -14.11 7.02
C VAL A 418 -17.73 -13.10 8.17
N GLU A 419 -17.59 -13.62 9.38
CA GLU A 419 -17.14 -12.88 10.55
C GLU A 419 -15.63 -13.12 10.70
N PHE A 420 -14.83 -12.07 10.47
CA PHE A 420 -13.37 -12.13 10.59
C PHE A 420 -12.96 -11.84 12.03
N TYR A 421 -12.29 -12.78 12.69
CA TYR A 421 -11.84 -12.63 14.08
C TYR A 421 -10.42 -12.05 14.21
N GLY A 422 -9.61 -12.16 13.15
CA GLY A 422 -8.22 -11.74 13.17
C GLY A 422 -7.29 -12.84 13.69
N GLU A 423 -6.11 -12.44 14.15
CA GLU A 423 -5.11 -13.34 14.71
C GLU A 423 -5.54 -13.94 16.07
N HIS A 424 -4.81 -14.97 16.52
CA HIS A 424 -5.09 -15.59 17.82
C HIS A 424 -4.94 -14.57 18.98
N PRO A 425 -5.90 -14.46 19.92
CA PRO A 425 -5.83 -13.48 21.02
C PRO A 425 -4.58 -13.58 21.91
N GLU A 426 -4.04 -14.78 22.08
CA GLU A 426 -2.79 -15.06 22.81
C GLU A 426 -1.57 -15.33 21.88
N LEU A 427 -1.51 -14.72 20.69
CA LEU A 427 -0.47 -15.01 19.69
C LEU A 427 0.97 -14.89 20.23
N GLU A 428 1.32 -13.79 20.90
CA GLU A 428 2.65 -13.55 21.50
C GLU A 428 3.05 -14.63 22.51
N LYS A 429 2.08 -15.12 23.30
CA LYS A 429 2.30 -16.23 24.24
C LYS A 429 2.54 -17.56 23.53
N ILE A 430 1.83 -17.83 22.42
CA ILE A 430 1.98 -19.07 21.65
C ILE A 430 3.37 -19.14 20.99
N VAL A 431 3.82 -18.03 20.41
CA VAL A 431 5.14 -17.99 19.76
C VAL A 431 6.28 -17.86 20.76
N GLY A 432 6.00 -17.36 21.98
CA GLY A 432 6.95 -17.25 23.09
C GLY A 432 7.85 -16.02 23.00
N LYS A 433 7.46 -15.01 22.23
CA LYS A 433 8.18 -13.74 22.06
C LYS A 433 7.19 -12.61 21.88
N ASP A 434 7.56 -11.43 22.37
CA ASP A 434 6.90 -10.20 21.95
C ASP A 434 7.13 -10.05 20.45
N LEU A 435 6.04 -9.84 19.73
CA LEU A 435 6.15 -9.64 18.30
C LEU A 435 6.41 -8.17 17.98
N PRO A 436 7.09 -7.90 16.85
CA PRO A 436 7.04 -6.55 16.30
C PRO A 436 5.57 -6.16 16.22
N VAL A 437 5.21 -4.92 16.59
CA VAL A 437 3.80 -4.54 16.57
C VAL A 437 3.29 -4.76 15.17
N TYR A 438 2.49 -5.80 15.01
CA TYR A 438 2.02 -6.21 13.72
C TYR A 438 1.23 -5.07 13.12
N LYS A 439 1.39 -4.92 11.82
CA LYS A 439 0.67 -3.97 10.96
C LYS A 439 -0.84 -4.21 10.91
N PHE A 440 -1.40 -4.98 11.83
CA PHE A 440 -2.80 -5.31 11.92
C PHE A 440 -3.14 -5.70 13.37
N ARG A 441 -3.70 -4.78 14.15
CA ARG A 441 -4.48 -5.14 15.34
C ARG A 441 -5.93 -4.78 15.06
N ASN A 442 -6.85 -5.74 15.24
CA ASN A 442 -8.30 -5.50 15.22
C ASN A 442 -8.78 -4.59 16.36
N THR A 443 -7.87 -4.12 17.22
CA THR A 443 -8.16 -3.12 18.23
C THR A 443 -8.64 -1.83 17.57
N GLU A 444 -9.70 -1.24 18.13
CA GLU A 444 -10.18 0.07 17.71
C GLU A 444 -9.00 1.04 17.70
N TYR A 445 -8.78 1.71 16.57
CA TYR A 445 -7.82 2.79 16.48
C TYR A 445 -8.40 3.96 17.25
N THR A 446 -8.21 3.91 18.56
CA THR A 446 -8.50 5.03 19.43
C THR A 446 -7.42 6.04 19.12
N LEU A 447 -7.77 7.04 18.28
CA LEU A 447 -7.23 8.38 18.49
C LEU A 447 -7.33 8.57 20.00
N ARG A 448 -6.22 8.56 20.74
CA ARG A 448 -6.27 9.00 22.12
C ARG A 448 -6.89 10.39 22.03
N MET A 449 -8.17 10.52 22.41
CA MET A 449 -8.94 11.77 22.37
C MET A 449 -8.39 12.81 23.38
N SER A 450 -7.14 12.64 23.81
CA SER A 450 -6.43 13.41 24.81
C SER A 450 -4.94 13.48 24.45
N ALA A 451 -4.60 14.04 23.30
CA ALA A 451 -3.31 14.69 23.11
C ALA A 451 -3.44 15.60 21.90
N SER A 452 -3.12 16.88 22.06
CA SER A 452 -2.59 17.70 20.97
C SER A 452 -1.64 16.85 20.11
N ALA A 453 -1.67 17.01 18.78
CA ALA A 453 -0.66 16.39 17.90
C ALA A 453 0.72 16.46 18.57
N SER A 454 1.43 15.33 18.63
CA SER A 454 2.73 15.27 19.30
C SER A 454 3.58 16.45 18.81
N PRO A 455 4.14 17.29 19.71
CA PRO A 455 4.88 18.48 19.29
C PRO A 455 6.11 18.13 18.43
N GLY A 456 6.54 16.87 18.49
CA GLY A 456 7.76 16.34 17.89
C GLY A 456 8.68 15.84 19.00
N ARG A 457 9.47 14.80 18.74
CA ARG A 457 10.44 14.21 19.68
C ARG A 457 11.72 15.03 19.81
N SER A 458 12.18 15.68 18.74
CA SER A 458 13.39 16.50 18.73
C SER A 458 13.07 17.99 18.56
N ALA A 459 13.92 18.87 19.09
CA ALA A 459 13.78 20.32 18.90
C ALA A 459 13.76 20.72 17.40
N THR A 460 14.51 20.02 16.55
CA THR A 460 14.55 20.30 15.11
C THR A 460 13.26 19.89 14.40
N ALA A 461 12.70 18.74 14.74
CA ALA A 461 11.41 18.31 14.20
C ALA A 461 10.27 19.19 14.73
N GLN A 462 10.30 19.57 16.01
CA GLN A 462 9.38 20.54 16.61
C GLN A 462 9.40 21.88 15.85
N ALA A 463 10.59 22.42 15.58
CA ALA A 463 10.74 23.64 14.80
C ALA A 463 10.20 23.49 13.36
N SER A 464 10.43 22.34 12.74
CA SER A 464 9.94 22.03 11.39
C SER A 464 8.42 21.92 11.34
N LEU A 465 7.80 21.22 12.30
CA LEU A 465 6.34 21.11 12.46
C LEU A 465 5.72 22.48 12.72
N GLN A 466 6.33 23.26 13.62
CA GLN A 466 5.87 24.62 13.92
C GLN A 466 5.96 25.51 12.68
N ARG A 467 7.04 25.40 11.89
CA ARG A 467 7.21 26.13 10.63
C ARG A 467 6.10 25.79 9.63
N LEU A 468 5.79 24.51 9.44
CA LEU A 468 4.67 24.07 8.59
C LEU A 468 3.32 24.59 9.11
N ALA A 469 3.05 24.47 10.41
CA ALA A 469 1.79 24.89 11.02
C ALA A 469 1.57 26.41 10.88
N GLN A 470 2.59 27.22 11.17
CA GLN A 470 2.53 28.68 10.98
C GLN A 470 2.35 29.07 9.52
N GLY A 471 2.98 28.32 8.61
CA GLY A 471 2.82 28.51 7.18
C GLY A 471 1.40 28.23 6.70
N ASN A 472 0.81 27.12 7.15
CA ASN A 472 -0.58 26.78 6.88
C ASN A 472 -1.56 27.78 7.46
N GLU A 473 -1.30 28.26 8.67
CA GLU A 473 -2.11 29.32 9.28
C GLU A 473 -2.09 30.61 8.43
N ARG A 474 -0.92 31.01 7.89
CA ARG A 474 -0.83 32.16 6.97
C ARG A 474 -1.55 31.90 5.66
N PHE A 475 -1.44 30.70 5.11
CA PHE A 475 -2.15 30.30 3.90
C PHE A 475 -3.67 30.43 4.08
N VAL A 476 -4.22 29.81 5.12
CA VAL A 476 -5.66 29.83 5.44
C VAL A 476 -6.16 31.25 5.71
N LYS A 477 -5.33 32.11 6.32
CA LYS A 477 -5.65 33.52 6.58
C LYS A 477 -5.46 34.44 5.37
N GLY A 478 -4.92 33.95 4.25
CA GLY A 478 -4.59 34.76 3.07
C GLY A 478 -3.44 35.75 3.30
N THR A 479 -2.54 35.48 4.26
CA THR A 479 -1.40 36.34 4.65
C THR A 479 -0.05 35.75 4.23
N THR A 480 -0.03 34.91 3.18
CA THR A 480 1.17 34.29 2.61
C THR A 480 2.21 35.31 2.16
N LYS A 481 3.49 34.97 2.29
CA LYS A 481 4.60 35.82 1.88
C LYS A 481 5.01 35.49 0.44
N LYS A 482 5.48 36.49 -0.31
CA LYS A 482 6.22 36.22 -1.56
C LYS A 482 7.62 35.72 -1.19
N LEU A 483 7.82 34.42 -1.24
CA LEU A 483 9.11 33.79 -1.00
C LEU A 483 9.82 33.54 -2.35
N SER A 484 11.04 34.04 -2.49
CA SER A 484 11.89 33.77 -3.66
C SER A 484 12.67 32.47 -3.45
N ALA A 485 12.83 31.68 -4.51
CA ALA A 485 13.69 30.51 -4.48
C ALA A 485 15.14 30.90 -4.17
N SER A 486 15.77 30.16 -3.24
CA SER A 486 17.23 30.18 -3.07
C SER A 486 17.82 29.03 -3.87
N LYS A 487 18.92 29.27 -4.59
CA LYS A 487 19.65 28.21 -5.31
C LYS A 487 20.24 27.14 -4.37
N GLU A 488 20.38 27.45 -3.08
CA GLU A 488 21.04 26.60 -2.07
C GLU A 488 20.07 26.08 -0.99
N ALA A 489 18.75 26.20 -1.18
CA ALA A 489 17.79 25.73 -0.18
C ALA A 489 17.86 24.19 -0.04
N GLU A 490 18.36 23.73 1.10
CA GLU A 490 18.23 22.33 1.52
C GLU A 490 16.83 22.09 2.09
N PRO A 491 16.16 20.99 1.70
CA PRO A 491 14.81 20.72 2.14
C PRO A 491 14.80 20.29 3.62
N PHE A 492 13.97 20.94 4.43
CA PHE A 492 13.86 20.62 5.85
C PHE A 492 12.83 19.52 6.14
N ALA A 493 11.91 19.26 5.19
CA ALA A 493 10.90 18.22 5.33
C ALA A 493 10.53 17.54 4.00
N ILE A 494 10.12 16.28 4.10
CA ILE A 494 9.48 15.53 3.01
C ILE A 494 7.97 15.59 3.20
N ILE A 495 7.24 15.92 2.13
CA ILE A 495 5.79 15.85 2.10
C ILE A 495 5.38 14.77 1.11
N LEU A 496 4.78 13.69 1.60
CA LEU A 496 4.13 12.69 0.77
C LEU A 496 2.63 12.98 0.73
N GLY A 497 2.15 13.52 -0.40
CA GLY A 497 0.76 13.92 -0.56
C GLY A 497 0.05 13.18 -1.69
N MET A 498 -1.27 13.36 -1.74
CA MET A 498 -2.08 12.75 -2.78
C MET A 498 -1.93 13.52 -4.10
N ALA A 499 -1.91 12.79 -5.22
CA ALA A 499 -2.09 13.36 -6.54
C ALA A 499 -3.53 13.86 -6.70
N ALA A 500 -3.73 15.14 -6.44
CA ALA A 500 -5.04 15.77 -6.42
C ALA A 500 -4.99 17.16 -7.06
N LYS A 501 -6.16 17.62 -7.53
CA LYS A 501 -6.36 18.89 -8.21
C LYS A 501 -6.15 20.06 -7.22
N CYS A 502 -5.72 21.22 -7.70
CA CYS A 502 -5.80 22.50 -6.96
C CYS A 502 -4.96 22.67 -5.67
N VAL A 503 -4.10 21.73 -5.29
CA VAL A 503 -3.27 21.87 -4.07
C VAL A 503 -1.79 21.93 -4.41
N VAL A 504 -1.15 23.05 -4.10
CA VAL A 504 0.30 23.23 -4.15
C VAL A 504 0.84 23.24 -2.72
N MET A 505 1.63 22.23 -2.35
CA MET A 505 2.08 22.05 -0.96
C MET A 505 2.98 23.18 -0.48
N GLU A 506 3.86 23.67 -1.37
CA GLU A 506 4.75 24.79 -1.10
C GLU A 506 3.95 26.06 -0.73
N ARG A 507 2.79 26.26 -1.37
CA ARG A 507 1.87 27.36 -1.06
C ARG A 507 1.05 27.11 0.20
N VAL A 508 0.53 25.89 0.37
CA VAL A 508 -0.24 25.46 1.56
C VAL A 508 0.57 25.63 2.84
N PHE A 509 1.88 25.44 2.79
CA PHE A 509 2.77 25.63 3.92
C PHE A 509 3.55 26.96 3.88
N ASP A 510 3.27 27.85 2.93
CA ASP A 510 3.94 29.15 2.78
C ASP A 510 5.47 29.05 2.93
N VAL A 511 6.08 28.17 2.13
CA VAL A 511 7.52 27.90 2.08
C VAL A 511 8.11 28.28 0.72
N ALA A 512 9.42 28.51 0.66
CA ALA A 512 10.08 28.81 -0.60
C ALA A 512 10.24 27.54 -1.46
N PRO A 513 10.29 27.67 -2.79
CA PRO A 513 10.56 26.54 -3.68
C PRO A 513 11.89 25.87 -3.32
N GLY A 514 11.90 24.53 -3.22
CA GLY A 514 13.08 23.74 -2.84
C GLY A 514 13.25 23.47 -1.35
N GLU A 515 12.51 24.15 -0.46
CA GLU A 515 12.56 23.91 0.99
C GLU A 515 11.76 22.67 1.44
N LEU A 516 10.88 22.15 0.57
CA LEU A 516 10.17 20.89 0.75
C LEU A 516 10.47 19.93 -0.39
N LEU A 517 10.57 18.65 -0.05
CA LEU A 517 10.55 17.56 -1.03
C LEU A 517 9.12 17.05 -1.15
N VAL A 518 8.42 17.50 -2.19
CA VAL A 518 7.01 17.17 -2.40
C VAL A 518 6.90 15.97 -3.34
N GLN A 519 6.52 14.83 -2.77
CA GLN A 519 6.25 13.59 -3.50
C GLN A 519 4.75 13.38 -3.58
N ARG A 520 4.23 13.05 -4.78
CA ARG A 520 2.79 12.91 -5.03
C ARG A 520 2.49 11.68 -5.87
N VAL A 521 1.64 10.83 -5.32
CA VAL A 521 1.06 9.64 -5.97
C VAL A 521 -0.42 9.54 -5.63
N ALA A 522 -1.18 8.78 -6.42
CA ALA A 522 -2.60 8.58 -6.14
C ALA A 522 -2.78 7.87 -4.78
N GLY A 523 -3.69 8.38 -3.94
CA GLY A 523 -3.96 7.83 -2.60
C GLY A 523 -2.83 8.00 -1.58
N SER A 524 -1.76 8.75 -1.88
CA SER A 524 -0.56 8.89 -1.03
C SER A 524 0.07 7.54 -0.64
N ILE A 525 -0.13 6.48 -1.45
CA ILE A 525 0.30 5.13 -1.12
C ILE A 525 1.82 4.98 -1.21
N ALA A 526 2.46 4.28 -0.27
CA ALA A 526 3.89 4.02 -0.30
C ALA A 526 4.34 3.10 -1.46
N GLY A 527 3.42 2.30 -2.02
CA GLY A 527 3.74 1.22 -2.96
C GLY A 527 4.23 -0.05 -2.25
N ARG A 528 4.91 -0.94 -2.98
CA ARG A 528 5.60 -2.13 -2.41
C ARG A 528 7.06 -1.78 -2.07
N LYS A 529 7.71 -2.62 -1.26
CA LYS A 529 9.18 -2.61 -1.12
C LYS A 529 9.77 -2.74 -2.54
N ASP A 530 10.73 -1.88 -2.88
CA ASP A 530 11.31 -1.71 -4.23
C ASP A 530 10.49 -0.88 -5.24
N SER A 531 9.35 -0.31 -4.86
CA SER A 531 8.63 0.66 -5.72
C SER A 531 9.41 1.98 -5.87
N THR A 532 9.15 2.72 -6.96
CA THR A 532 9.86 3.96 -7.27
C THR A 532 9.61 5.04 -6.20
N LEU A 533 8.40 5.11 -5.63
CA LEU A 533 8.15 6.02 -4.52
C LEU A 533 8.98 5.65 -3.29
N PHE A 534 9.05 4.36 -2.96
CA PHE A 534 9.83 3.87 -1.83
C PHE A 534 11.31 4.25 -1.99
N ALA A 535 11.88 3.95 -3.15
CA ALA A 535 13.26 4.30 -3.47
C ALA A 535 13.50 5.82 -3.53
N SER A 536 12.48 6.58 -3.93
CA SER A 536 12.48 8.05 -3.90
C SER A 536 12.53 8.61 -2.47
N VAL A 537 11.78 8.04 -1.53
CA VAL A 537 11.85 8.41 -0.10
C VAL A 537 13.19 7.99 0.51
N GLU A 538 13.69 6.79 0.21
CA GLU A 538 15.01 6.33 0.68
C GLU A 538 16.14 7.24 0.17
N TYR A 539 16.14 7.57 -1.12
CA TYR A 539 17.10 8.50 -1.69
C TYR A 539 17.00 9.87 -1.01
N ALA A 540 15.78 10.36 -0.78
CA ALA A 540 15.58 11.65 -0.15
C ALA A 540 16.12 11.72 1.28
N ILE A 541 15.85 10.70 2.08
CA ILE A 541 16.36 10.59 3.46
C ILE A 541 17.88 10.48 3.46
N GLY A 542 18.44 9.61 2.61
CA GLY A 542 19.89 9.48 2.49
C GLY A 542 20.55 10.79 2.09
N ARG A 543 19.98 11.49 1.09
CA ARG A 543 20.54 12.71 0.47
C ARG A 543 20.53 13.93 1.37
N TRP A 544 19.36 14.23 1.91
CA TRP A 544 19.12 15.52 2.56
C TRP A 544 18.97 15.38 4.09
N LYS A 545 18.88 14.15 4.60
CA LYS A 545 18.69 13.86 6.04
C LYS A 545 17.67 14.76 6.73
N PRO A 546 16.48 15.01 6.14
CA PRO A 546 15.46 15.83 6.76
C PRO A 546 15.03 15.18 8.09
N LYS A 547 14.67 16.01 9.08
CA LYS A 547 14.21 15.51 10.40
C LYS A 547 12.70 15.29 10.46
N LEU A 548 11.98 15.69 9.42
CA LEU A 548 10.53 15.59 9.36
C LEU A 548 10.05 15.02 8.02
N MET A 549 9.16 14.05 8.08
CA MET A 549 8.35 13.58 6.96
C MET A 549 6.87 13.65 7.36
N VAL A 550 6.04 14.21 6.49
CA VAL A 550 4.58 14.27 6.67
C VAL A 550 3.89 13.49 5.57
N VAL A 551 3.10 12.49 5.94
CA VAL A 551 2.16 11.79 5.05
C VAL A 551 0.81 12.50 5.12
N LEU A 552 0.45 13.19 4.05
CA LEU A 552 -0.81 13.91 3.91
C LEU A 552 -1.85 13.03 3.21
N ALA A 553 -2.94 12.75 3.91
CA ALA A 553 -4.15 12.22 3.32
C ALA A 553 -5.13 13.37 3.03
N ASP A 554 -6.03 13.14 2.06
CA ASP A 554 -7.06 14.10 1.68
C ASP A 554 -8.43 13.68 2.23
N SER A 555 -9.10 14.62 2.90
CA SER A 555 -10.44 14.45 3.48
C SER A 555 -11.56 14.19 2.46
N SER A 556 -11.41 14.64 1.21
CA SER A 556 -12.40 14.54 0.13
C SER A 556 -11.96 13.63 -1.02
N SER A 557 -11.00 12.74 -0.73
CA SER A 557 -10.34 11.91 -1.72
C SER A 557 -11.29 10.99 -2.47
N LYS A 558 -11.32 11.15 -3.80
CA LYS A 558 -12.01 10.20 -4.71
C LYS A 558 -11.41 8.80 -4.67
N VAL A 559 -10.10 8.70 -4.42
CA VAL A 559 -9.40 7.41 -4.25
C VAL A 559 -9.92 6.69 -3.01
N VAL A 560 -10.03 7.40 -1.88
CA VAL A 560 -10.59 6.86 -0.63
C VAL A 560 -12.03 6.40 -0.83
N ARG A 561 -12.87 7.23 -1.50
CA ARG A 561 -14.26 6.85 -1.79
C ARG A 561 -14.34 5.58 -2.64
N ALA A 562 -13.58 5.50 -3.73
CA ALA A 562 -13.55 4.32 -4.58
C ALA A 562 -13.03 3.07 -3.84
N ALA A 563 -12.08 3.22 -2.91
CA ALA A 563 -11.61 2.12 -2.08
C ALA A 563 -12.67 1.64 -1.06
N ILE A 564 -13.51 2.54 -0.54
CA ILE A 564 -14.65 2.20 0.33
C ILE A 564 -15.72 1.44 -0.45
N ASP A 565 -16.01 1.87 -1.68
CA ASP A 565 -16.95 1.19 -2.57
C ASP A 565 -16.45 -0.22 -2.91
N GLN A 566 -15.15 -0.36 -3.20
CA GLN A 566 -14.51 -1.67 -3.41
C GLN A 566 -14.57 -2.55 -2.16
N ALA A 567 -14.22 -2.00 -0.99
CA ALA A 567 -14.27 -2.73 0.28
C ALA A 567 -15.70 -3.16 0.63
N SER A 568 -16.72 -2.42 0.17
CA SER A 568 -18.13 -2.76 0.35
C SER A 568 -18.64 -3.78 -0.66
N GLY A 569 -17.81 -4.20 -1.62
CA GLY A 569 -18.20 -5.10 -2.69
C GLY A 569 -19.10 -4.44 -3.73
N ASP A 570 -19.15 -3.10 -3.78
CA ASP A 570 -20.06 -2.39 -4.68
C ASP A 570 -19.52 -2.26 -6.10
N VAL A 571 -18.19 -2.18 -6.22
CA VAL A 571 -17.47 -1.95 -7.48
C VAL A 571 -16.27 -2.89 -7.53
N ILE A 572 -16.06 -3.57 -8.67
CA ILE A 572 -14.76 -4.17 -8.99
C ILE A 572 -13.96 -3.12 -9.76
N PRO A 573 -12.80 -2.68 -9.23
CA PRO A 573 -11.99 -1.72 -9.96
C PRO A 573 -11.52 -2.29 -11.30
N THR A 574 -11.50 -1.41 -12.30
CA THR A 574 -10.82 -1.68 -13.56
C THR A 574 -9.34 -1.99 -13.27
N PRO A 575 -8.66 -2.83 -14.07
CA PRO A 575 -7.24 -3.12 -13.88
C PRO A 575 -6.35 -1.89 -13.63
N PRO A 576 -6.53 -0.76 -14.34
CA PRO A 576 -5.77 0.49 -14.10
C PRO A 576 -5.95 1.08 -12.69
N LYS A 577 -7.11 0.88 -12.05
CA LYS A 577 -7.38 1.42 -10.71
C LYS A 577 -6.94 0.47 -9.58
N ARG A 578 -6.84 -0.85 -9.83
CA ARG A 578 -6.51 -1.86 -8.80
C ARG A 578 -5.18 -1.60 -8.11
N GLY A 579 -4.14 -1.21 -8.87
CA GLY A 579 -2.82 -0.92 -8.32
C GLY A 579 -2.85 0.09 -7.18
N VAL A 580 -3.73 1.10 -7.25
CA VAL A 580 -3.89 2.09 -6.18
C VAL A 580 -4.88 1.61 -5.14
N LEU A 581 -6.06 1.16 -5.58
CA LEU A 581 -7.18 0.91 -4.70
C LEU A 581 -6.99 -0.30 -3.79
N ASP A 582 -6.30 -1.36 -4.23
CA ASP A 582 -6.08 -2.54 -3.39
C ASP A 582 -5.30 -2.22 -2.11
N ARG A 583 -4.42 -1.20 -2.15
CA ARG A 583 -3.64 -0.73 -1.00
C ARG A 583 -4.46 0.14 -0.06
N VAL A 584 -5.26 1.05 -0.60
CA VAL A 584 -6.17 1.91 0.20
C VAL A 584 -7.33 1.09 0.78
N MET A 585 -7.73 0.02 0.11
CA MET A 585 -8.77 -0.91 0.53
C MET A 585 -8.46 -1.54 1.89
N VAL A 586 -7.18 -1.74 2.23
CA VAL A 586 -6.77 -2.20 3.57
C VAL A 586 -7.29 -1.24 4.66
N SER A 587 -7.09 0.06 4.47
CA SER A 587 -7.57 1.10 5.40
C SER A 587 -9.10 1.22 5.37
N ALA A 588 -9.73 1.07 4.21
CA ALA A 588 -11.18 1.13 4.07
C ALA A 588 -11.89 -0.04 4.76
N MET A 589 -11.37 -1.26 4.59
CA MET A 589 -11.82 -2.46 5.30
C MET A 589 -11.72 -2.24 6.81
N ARG A 590 -10.57 -1.75 7.31
CA ARG A 590 -10.36 -1.51 8.75
C ARG A 590 -11.35 -0.49 9.31
N ALA A 591 -11.52 0.63 8.62
CA ALA A 591 -12.48 1.66 9.01
C ALA A 591 -13.90 1.08 9.12
N LYS A 592 -14.31 0.28 8.14
CA LYS A 592 -15.62 -0.38 8.14
C LYS A 592 -15.76 -1.37 9.29
N MET A 593 -14.78 -2.23 9.53
CA MET A 593 -14.79 -3.18 10.65
C MET A 593 -14.87 -2.48 12.01
N GLN A 594 -14.14 -1.38 12.20
CA GLN A 594 -14.19 -0.58 13.44
C GLN A 594 -15.55 0.10 13.64
N VAL A 595 -16.13 0.66 12.58
CA VAL A 595 -17.46 1.29 12.66
C VAL A 595 -18.54 0.24 12.92
N ASP A 596 -18.46 -0.92 12.28
CA ASP A 596 -19.46 -1.99 12.39
C ASP A 596 -19.42 -2.72 13.73
N SER A 597 -18.26 -2.74 14.38
CA SER A 597 -18.09 -3.28 15.74
C SER A 597 -18.46 -2.26 16.84
N SER A 598 -18.68 -1.00 16.50
CA SER A 598 -19.03 0.04 17.47
C SER A 598 -20.44 -0.17 18.03
N THR A 599 -20.59 -0.02 19.35
CA THR A 599 -21.91 -0.07 20.01
C THR A 599 -22.68 1.25 19.88
N LYS A 600 -22.06 2.28 19.32
CA LYS A 600 -22.69 3.60 19.14
C LYS A 600 -23.74 3.56 18.04
N LYS A 601 -24.97 3.98 18.36
CA LYS A 601 -26.03 4.17 17.36
C LYS A 601 -25.69 5.35 16.46
N MET A 602 -25.69 5.13 15.15
CA MET A 602 -25.42 6.14 14.12
C MET A 602 -26.50 6.09 13.05
N THR A 603 -26.78 7.22 12.41
CA THR A 603 -27.57 7.24 11.16
C THR A 603 -26.73 6.66 10.01
N ALA A 604 -27.35 6.26 8.90
CA ALA A 604 -26.63 5.77 7.72
C ALA A 604 -25.60 6.81 7.21
N ALA A 605 -26.03 8.06 7.02
CA ALA A 605 -25.14 9.15 6.62
C ALA A 605 -24.00 9.40 7.63
N GLY A 606 -24.29 9.31 8.93
CA GLY A 606 -23.27 9.45 9.98
C GLY A 606 -22.25 8.31 9.94
N ARG A 607 -22.70 7.09 9.65
CA ARG A 607 -21.85 5.91 9.47
C ARG A 607 -20.92 6.09 8.28
N ASP A 608 -21.45 6.48 7.12
CA ASP A 608 -20.68 6.66 5.89
C ASP A 608 -19.62 7.75 6.04
N LEU A 609 -19.98 8.89 6.64
CA LEU A 609 -19.03 9.97 6.95
C LEU A 609 -17.92 9.50 7.89
N ARG A 610 -18.25 8.69 8.90
CA ARG A 610 -17.26 8.16 9.84
C ARG A 610 -16.32 7.14 9.18
N ILE A 611 -16.84 6.28 8.30
CA ILE A 611 -16.02 5.34 7.52
C ILE A 611 -15.07 6.13 6.62
N GLN A 612 -15.54 7.17 5.92
CA GLN A 612 -14.69 8.01 5.08
C GLN A 612 -13.57 8.67 5.90
N GLN A 613 -13.91 9.33 7.01
CA GLN A 613 -12.93 9.98 7.89
C GLN A 613 -11.88 8.99 8.42
N LEU A 614 -12.32 7.84 8.95
CA LEU A 614 -11.42 6.82 9.46
C LEU A 614 -10.56 6.23 8.35
N THR A 615 -11.10 6.01 7.15
CA THR A 615 -10.33 5.48 6.03
C THR A 615 -9.22 6.45 5.64
N THR A 616 -9.51 7.75 5.55
CA THR A 616 -8.51 8.79 5.27
C THR A 616 -7.40 8.80 6.33
N GLU A 617 -7.76 8.83 7.62
CA GLU A 617 -6.79 8.85 8.72
C GLU A 617 -5.94 7.56 8.74
N LEU A 618 -6.59 6.39 8.66
CA LEU A 618 -5.91 5.09 8.65
C LEU A 618 -5.03 4.89 7.43
N ASN A 619 -5.35 5.48 6.27
CA ASN A 619 -4.51 5.38 5.07
C ASN A 619 -3.18 6.15 5.22
N ALA A 620 -3.19 7.30 5.89
CA ALA A 620 -1.96 8.03 6.20
C ALA A 620 -1.05 7.21 7.13
N PHE A 621 -1.63 6.65 8.20
CA PHE A 621 -0.88 5.80 9.13
C PHE A 621 -0.40 4.50 8.49
N TYR A 622 -1.25 3.83 7.71
CA TYR A 622 -0.89 2.63 6.98
C TYR A 622 0.27 2.88 6.01
N THR A 623 0.29 4.03 5.34
CA THR A 623 1.41 4.44 4.48
C THR A 623 2.70 4.58 5.28
N ILE A 624 2.66 5.18 6.48
CA ILE A 624 3.81 5.25 7.40
C ILE A 624 4.27 3.84 7.78
N GLU A 625 3.35 2.94 8.14
CA GLU A 625 3.67 1.54 8.43
C GLU A 625 4.39 0.88 7.24
N GLN A 626 3.93 1.11 6.00
CA GLN A 626 4.55 0.56 4.80
C GLN A 626 5.98 1.11 4.58
N LEU A 627 6.19 2.43 4.73
CA LEU A 627 7.52 3.04 4.61
C LEU A 627 8.53 2.48 5.62
N LEU A 628 8.08 2.19 6.85
CA LEU A 628 8.92 1.61 7.91
C LEU A 628 9.40 0.17 7.63
N GLN A 629 8.98 -0.47 6.52
CA GLN A 629 9.61 -1.72 6.03
C GLN A 629 11.00 -1.51 5.43
N SER A 630 11.37 -0.25 5.15
CA SER A 630 12.69 0.09 4.68
C SER A 630 13.65 0.07 5.85
N ASP A 631 14.75 -0.66 5.71
CA ASP A 631 15.82 -0.61 6.68
C ASP A 631 16.43 0.80 6.74
N ILE A 632 16.52 1.51 5.61
CA ILE A 632 17.03 2.90 5.53
C ILE A 632 16.12 3.86 6.30
N ILE A 633 14.80 3.79 6.08
CA ILE A 633 13.86 4.69 6.75
C ILE A 633 13.81 4.36 8.24
N ARG A 634 13.81 3.08 8.62
CA ARG A 634 13.82 2.66 10.03
C ARG A 634 15.10 3.09 10.74
N GLU A 635 16.27 2.90 10.12
CA GLU A 635 17.56 3.40 10.62
C GLU A 635 17.48 4.92 10.83
N ALA A 636 16.97 5.68 9.86
CA ALA A 636 16.84 7.13 9.99
C ALA A 636 15.90 7.56 11.13
N VAL A 637 14.84 6.80 11.42
CA VAL A 637 13.92 7.08 12.54
C VAL A 637 14.58 6.82 13.90
N VAL A 638 15.32 5.72 14.00
CA VAL A 638 15.92 5.26 15.26
C VAL A 638 17.22 6.00 15.56
N GLU A 639 18.07 6.20 14.56
CA GLU A 639 19.45 6.69 14.71
C GLU A 639 19.58 8.17 14.30
N ASP A 640 18.92 8.59 13.22
CA ASP A 640 19.04 9.95 12.70
C ASP A 640 17.92 10.90 13.21
N GLY A 641 17.00 10.43 14.06
CA GLY A 641 15.93 11.26 14.63
C GLY A 641 14.91 11.78 13.61
N LEU A 642 14.70 11.06 12.49
CA LEU A 642 13.60 11.33 11.55
C LEU A 642 12.25 11.05 12.22
N GLU A 643 11.31 11.98 12.08
CA GLU A 643 9.93 11.81 12.54
C GLU A 643 8.94 11.70 11.39
N LEU A 644 8.05 10.70 11.45
CA LEU A 644 7.03 10.44 10.44
C LEU A 644 5.67 10.78 11.02
N HIS A 645 5.07 11.86 10.53
CA HIS A 645 3.77 12.35 10.99
C HIS A 645 2.68 12.13 9.94
N ALA A 646 1.52 11.69 10.38
CA ALA A 646 0.32 11.69 9.55
C ALA A 646 -0.42 13.02 9.69
N ALA A 647 -1.04 13.47 8.62
CA ALA A 647 -1.88 14.67 8.60
C ALA A 647 -3.00 14.54 7.56
N VAL A 648 -4.07 15.31 7.76
CA VAL A 648 -5.21 15.39 6.84
C VAL A 648 -5.31 16.79 6.28
N LEU A 649 -5.35 16.91 4.97
CA LEU A 649 -5.63 18.14 4.25
C LEU A 649 -7.12 18.21 3.88
N ASP A 650 -7.72 19.37 4.14
CA ASP A 650 -8.96 19.78 3.51
C ASP A 650 -8.62 20.55 2.22
N GLU A 651 -8.90 19.96 1.06
CA GLU A 651 -8.56 20.56 -0.24
C GLU A 651 -9.40 21.78 -0.58
N GLN A 652 -10.54 21.98 0.07
CA GLN A 652 -11.41 23.14 -0.17
C GLN A 652 -10.90 24.37 0.59
N THR A 653 -10.45 24.15 1.82
CA THR A 653 -10.03 25.25 2.71
C THR A 653 -8.51 25.41 2.80
N GLY A 654 -7.77 24.38 2.38
CA GLY A 654 -6.31 24.29 2.56
C GLY A 654 -5.88 24.02 4.00
N VAL A 655 -6.82 23.78 4.92
CA VAL A 655 -6.51 23.51 6.33
C VAL A 655 -5.83 22.16 6.46
N VAL A 656 -4.67 22.12 7.12
CA VAL A 656 -3.96 20.88 7.45
C VAL A 656 -4.13 20.55 8.92
N LYS A 657 -4.77 19.42 9.21
CA LYS A 657 -4.90 18.85 10.55
C LYS A 657 -3.82 17.80 10.78
N MET A 658 -2.84 18.11 11.63
CA MET A 658 -1.84 17.14 12.06
C MET A 658 -2.49 16.05 12.93
N LEU A 659 -2.24 14.79 12.61
CA LEU A 659 -2.65 13.63 13.43
C LEU A 659 -1.53 13.19 14.38
N GLY A 660 -0.27 13.44 14.00
CA GLY A 660 0.93 13.07 14.77
C GLY A 660 1.61 11.81 14.25
N GLU A 661 2.57 11.30 15.02
CA GLU A 661 3.26 10.05 14.72
C GLU A 661 2.35 8.83 14.87
N HIS A 662 2.78 7.70 14.29
CA HIS A 662 2.08 6.44 14.45
C HIS A 662 1.99 6.04 15.94
N PRO A 663 0.80 5.75 16.52
CA PRO A 663 0.66 5.45 17.94
C PRO A 663 1.43 4.23 18.42
N ALA A 664 1.75 3.31 17.51
CA ALA A 664 2.54 2.12 17.77
C ALA A 664 3.98 2.22 17.24
N LEU A 665 4.49 3.43 16.98
CA LEU A 665 5.77 3.62 16.28
C LEU A 665 6.94 2.88 16.94
N GLU A 666 7.14 3.02 18.26
CA GLU A 666 8.22 2.32 18.99
C GLU A 666 8.17 0.80 18.80
N GLY A 667 6.95 0.24 18.79
CA GLY A 667 6.74 -1.19 18.58
C GLY A 667 6.93 -1.64 17.14
N ILE A 668 6.69 -0.75 16.16
CA ILE A 668 6.95 -1.02 14.74
C ILE A 668 8.45 -0.99 14.44
N VAL A 669 9.18 -0.02 15.00
CA VAL A 669 10.64 0.08 14.80
C VAL A 669 11.43 -0.87 15.71
N GLY A 670 10.79 -1.44 16.73
CA GLY A 670 11.41 -2.38 17.67
C GLY A 670 12.40 -1.72 18.62
N ALA A 671 12.31 -0.40 18.81
CA ALA A 671 13.22 0.39 19.62
C ALA A 671 12.44 1.47 20.38
N LYS A 672 12.86 1.74 21.63
CA LYS A 672 12.38 2.92 22.35
C LYS A 672 12.94 4.16 21.68
N LEU A 673 12.09 5.15 21.46
CA LEU A 673 12.47 6.39 20.81
C LEU A 673 12.61 7.46 21.89
N THR A 674 13.83 7.96 22.07
CA THR A 674 14.10 9.03 23.03
C THR A 674 13.61 10.36 22.47
N SER A 675 12.97 11.16 23.31
CA SER A 675 12.84 12.60 23.05
C SER A 675 14.18 13.26 23.40
N GLU A 676 14.78 13.95 22.44
CA GLU A 676 15.99 14.77 22.67
C GLU A 676 15.63 16.17 23.19
#